data_AF-A0A9E6BB96-F1
#
_entry.id   AF-A0A9E6BB96-F1
#
_cell.length_a   1.000
_cell.length_b   1.000
_cell.length_c   1.000
_cell.angle_alpha   90.00
_cell.angle_beta   90.00
_cell.angle_gamma   90.00
#
_symmetry.space_group_name_H-M   'P 1'
#
loop_
_entity.id
_entity.type
_entity.pdbx_description
1 polymer ?
#
loop_
_entity_poly.entity_id
_entity_poly.type
_entity_poly.pdbx_seq_one_letter_code
_entity_poly.pdbx_strand_id
1 'polypeptide(L)'
;MNKRMICLFVIFLLCVPLLFGCAKEFPSDKVVCFRNYAVNPLKSAAENILYDYEVKTTSYSFIYHLDRNEACEALDVQALPAVKNGIAAYWYPLSNATVVIAVDRDATDISINDWSDLCKTECDVGFLNNRFILAAISYALDKESYMSDSAIKLLAGINAEHRLKKDDMSCPIIVCFDYQAAALNAEGRNYELIIPADGTLSYEVGILSNTEINFPDNMNDILINCGLDGESEDGAFPSLSEYKRAGRVSDYNAFENDTAHYASVTRRNIFNTRLYSSADQIEHHMFAVIYCVIAVVWIGMLMSRIVDKKVRFLMLASGMLSICWVLLRYLKYQILGESALIRYLWYLYYVFQLGLPLCMLLIALFVYKEKAPEFCRIAEKISIGLCVTLVICVLTNDMHNFVFIIDYSVSKVDNSYIYGWLYYIIFADCILSILLSEFLLLKTAWSSPKRRGFVLPMLYTCVLIIYCTLYVLGIPFARESDFVMTVGVFLLLYNETIMRLGIIPVNSMYTKLFSHSTLNILIADENKAPILYSSVAESEASELSSQIEAIKSSCKLNDDTVLFTDIIPGGIVVWQEDISEINRLQVQYKENLAKTEVANTLLSKEMTAKANLASIEEKSKLANMLQMEISDKAKVLSGMLTDLENESDKKSYAARITMLLCYIKRHISLSLRKLEESAIPSEDLVAYIDELTQISSYGGVYAKAVCDLDKNISSDICLLVYDFLYRATEACVKVNPIHLLIRFLPYREGIMLDILSPVIFDTETLCDSVFTKQVESFGGRIDFRKLDDAFAASLKFPKEGELNV
;
A
#
# COMPACT_ATOMS: atom_id res chain seq x y z
N MET A 1 -9.87 8.24 -11.74
CA MET A 1 -10.74 8.10 -10.54
C MET A 1 -11.48 6.77 -10.64
N ASN A 2 -11.46 5.90 -9.63
CA ASN A 2 -11.89 4.51 -9.79
C ASN A 2 -13.43 4.38 -9.77
N LYS A 3 -14.06 4.04 -10.91
CA LYS A 3 -15.52 3.91 -11.09
C LYS A 3 -16.20 3.05 -10.02
N ARG A 4 -15.49 2.03 -9.50
CA ARG A 4 -15.98 1.15 -8.42
C ARG A 4 -16.29 1.88 -7.11
N MET A 5 -15.59 2.97 -6.83
CA MET A 5 -15.71 3.70 -5.57
C MET A 5 -16.87 4.70 -5.60
N ILE A 6 -17.13 5.31 -6.77
CA ILE A 6 -18.37 6.03 -7.02
C ILE A 6 -19.54 5.06 -6.97
N CYS A 7 -19.42 3.86 -7.55
CA CYS A 7 -20.44 2.82 -7.42
C CYS A 7 -20.70 2.44 -5.97
N LEU A 8 -19.68 2.16 -5.15
CA LEU A 8 -19.87 1.80 -3.73
C LEU A 8 -20.47 2.95 -2.92
N PHE A 9 -20.07 4.19 -3.20
CA PHE A 9 -20.63 5.38 -2.56
C PHE A 9 -22.07 5.64 -2.99
N VAL A 10 -22.38 5.50 -4.27
CA VAL A 10 -23.75 5.60 -4.82
C VAL A 10 -24.61 4.44 -4.31
N ILE A 11 -24.07 3.23 -4.19
CA ILE A 11 -24.77 2.09 -3.57
C ILE A 11 -25.02 2.37 -2.09
N PHE A 12 -24.06 2.91 -1.34
CA PHE A 12 -24.26 3.26 0.07
C PHE A 12 -25.31 4.39 0.23
N LEU A 13 -25.25 5.43 -0.62
CA LEU A 13 -26.25 6.51 -0.68
C LEU A 13 -27.63 6.05 -1.18
N LEU A 14 -27.70 5.01 -2.02
CA LEU A 14 -28.95 4.40 -2.50
C LEU A 14 -29.50 3.39 -1.48
N CYS A 15 -28.63 2.73 -0.72
CA CYS A 15 -29.01 1.78 0.33
C CYS A 15 -29.62 2.48 1.55
N VAL A 16 -29.27 3.73 1.84
CA VAL A 16 -29.91 4.50 2.92
C VAL A 16 -31.40 4.73 2.64
N PRO A 17 -31.86 5.19 1.46
CA PRO A 17 -33.28 5.19 1.10
C PRO A 17 -33.89 3.78 0.98
N LEU A 18 -33.14 2.78 0.47
CA LEU A 18 -33.67 1.43 0.26
C LEU A 18 -33.86 0.62 1.56
N LEU A 19 -33.16 0.94 2.64
CA LEU A 19 -33.41 0.38 3.98
C LEU A 19 -34.58 1.07 4.71
N PHE A 20 -35.01 2.24 4.23
CA PHE A 20 -36.15 3.01 4.76
C PHE A 20 -37.26 3.19 3.74
N GLY A 21 -37.34 2.30 2.75
CA GLY A 21 -38.59 2.04 2.05
C GLY A 21 -39.55 1.38 3.03
N CYS A 22 -40.02 2.13 4.03
CA CYS A 22 -41.20 1.77 4.78
C CYS A 22 -42.26 1.45 3.73
N ALA A 23 -42.74 0.21 3.76
CA ALA A 23 -43.91 -0.18 3.01
C ALA A 23 -44.94 0.93 3.23
N LYS A 24 -45.42 1.54 2.15
CA LYS A 24 -46.66 2.29 2.19
C LYS A 24 -47.71 1.26 2.60
N GLU A 25 -48.00 1.16 3.89
CA GLU A 25 -49.27 0.61 4.31
C GLU A 25 -50.33 1.47 3.65
N PHE A 26 -51.15 0.82 2.83
CA PHE A 26 -52.29 1.47 2.20
C PHE A 26 -53.23 1.94 3.31
N PRO A 27 -53.76 3.17 3.23
CA PRO A 27 -54.44 3.77 4.36
C PRO A 27 -55.79 3.14 4.65
N SER A 28 -56.24 3.29 5.90
CA SER A 28 -57.64 3.19 6.25
C SER A 28 -58.33 4.49 5.83
N ASP A 29 -59.32 4.41 4.95
CA ASP A 29 -60.10 5.58 4.46
C ASP A 29 -60.93 6.27 5.55
N LYS A 30 -60.95 5.72 6.76
CA LYS A 30 -61.75 6.21 7.90
C LYS A 30 -60.89 6.52 9.11
N VAL A 31 -59.91 7.40 8.98
CA VAL A 31 -59.10 7.92 10.10
C VAL A 31 -59.16 9.43 10.12
N VAL A 32 -59.35 10.03 11.30
CA VAL A 32 -59.24 11.48 11.51
C VAL A 32 -58.20 11.78 12.60
N CYS A 33 -57.23 12.60 12.26
CA CYS A 33 -56.09 12.93 13.11
C CYS A 33 -56.20 14.35 13.70
N PHE A 34 -56.15 14.46 15.03
CA PHE A 34 -56.22 15.72 15.78
C PHE A 34 -54.88 16.06 16.40
N ARG A 35 -54.58 17.36 16.57
CA ARG A 35 -53.33 17.79 17.21
C ARG A 35 -53.29 17.34 18.67
N ASN A 36 -52.11 16.90 19.10
CA ASN A 36 -51.85 16.47 20.47
C ASN A 36 -51.75 17.66 21.44
N TYR A 37 -52.89 18.24 21.79
CA TYR A 37 -53.03 19.19 22.90
C TYR A 37 -53.50 18.46 24.16
N ALA A 38 -53.09 18.96 25.34
CA ALA A 38 -53.53 18.39 26.62
C ALA A 38 -55.06 18.40 26.75
N VAL A 39 -55.71 19.45 26.23
CA VAL A 39 -57.17 19.58 26.13
C VAL A 39 -57.52 19.92 24.68
N ASN A 40 -58.28 19.04 24.02
CA ASN A 40 -58.73 19.23 22.63
C ASN A 40 -60.23 18.87 22.51
N PRO A 41 -61.14 19.83 22.76
CA PRO A 41 -62.58 19.60 22.69
C PRO A 41 -63.07 19.20 21.30
N LEU A 42 -62.37 19.65 20.25
CA LEU A 42 -62.68 19.27 18.87
C LEU A 42 -62.47 17.78 18.62
N LYS A 43 -61.43 17.20 19.23
CA LYS A 43 -61.22 15.75 19.21
C LYS A 43 -62.40 15.03 19.88
N SER A 44 -62.81 15.47 21.06
CA SER A 44 -63.95 14.88 21.79
C SER A 44 -65.26 15.00 21.01
N ALA A 45 -65.48 16.14 20.34
CA ALA A 45 -66.63 16.33 19.46
C ALA A 45 -66.56 15.40 18.23
N ALA A 46 -65.39 15.26 17.61
CA ALA A 46 -65.20 14.38 16.47
C ALA A 46 -65.40 12.89 16.80
N GLU A 47 -65.04 12.45 18.00
CA GLU A 47 -65.35 11.07 18.48
C GLU A 47 -66.86 10.80 18.50
N ASN A 48 -67.69 11.84 18.72
CA ASN A 48 -69.15 11.74 18.71
C ASN A 48 -69.78 11.98 17.32
N ILE A 49 -69.21 12.89 16.52
CA ILE A 49 -69.70 13.27 15.19
C ILE A 49 -69.33 12.21 14.13
N LEU A 50 -68.12 11.64 14.23
CA LEU A 50 -67.53 10.73 13.26
C LEU A 50 -67.37 9.33 13.84
N TYR A 51 -68.47 8.74 14.33
CA TYR A 51 -68.48 7.41 14.96
C TYR A 51 -67.95 6.27 14.06
N ASP A 52 -67.99 6.48 12.74
CA ASP A 52 -67.48 5.57 11.72
C ASP A 52 -65.97 5.69 11.47
N TYR A 53 -65.30 6.72 12.02
CA TYR A 53 -63.89 7.01 11.83
C TYR A 53 -63.08 6.70 13.09
N GLU A 54 -61.87 6.21 12.89
CA GLU A 54 -60.89 6.08 13.96
C GLU A 54 -60.26 7.45 14.26
N VAL A 55 -60.50 7.97 15.46
CA VAL A 55 -59.94 9.25 15.92
C VAL A 55 -58.57 9.03 16.55
N LYS A 56 -57.53 9.65 15.98
CA LYS A 56 -56.14 9.58 16.47
C LYS A 56 -55.62 10.94 16.89
N THR A 57 -54.67 10.95 17.82
CA THR A 57 -53.85 12.14 18.08
C THR A 57 -52.56 12.07 17.27
N THR A 58 -52.12 13.23 16.80
CA THR A 58 -50.93 13.34 15.96
C THR A 58 -50.05 14.52 16.38
N SER A 59 -48.76 14.37 16.11
CA SER A 59 -47.77 15.46 16.14
C SER A 59 -47.21 15.77 14.75
N TYR A 60 -47.74 15.12 13.72
CA TYR A 60 -47.34 15.31 12.32
C TYR A 60 -48.08 16.50 11.69
N SER A 61 -47.52 17.02 10.59
CA SER A 61 -48.16 18.05 9.77
C SER A 61 -49.43 17.51 9.11
N PHE A 62 -50.42 18.37 8.85
CA PHE A 62 -51.64 18.00 8.12
C PHE A 62 -51.34 17.35 6.74
N ILE A 63 -50.26 17.78 6.07
CA ILE A 63 -49.82 17.23 4.77
C ILE A 63 -49.49 15.73 4.88
N TYR A 64 -48.86 15.30 5.98
CA TYR A 64 -48.49 13.89 6.20
C TYR A 64 -49.70 12.96 6.26
N HIS A 65 -50.83 13.47 6.76
CA HIS A 65 -52.09 12.74 6.86
C HIS A 65 -52.84 12.74 5.53
N LEU A 66 -52.89 13.89 4.85
CA LEU A 66 -53.51 13.99 3.53
C LEU A 66 -52.84 13.10 2.47
N ASP A 67 -51.50 12.97 2.50
CA ASP A 67 -50.76 12.04 1.63
C ASP A 67 -51.12 10.56 1.86
N ARG A 68 -51.68 10.26 3.04
CA ARG A 68 -52.25 8.95 3.40
C ARG A 68 -53.78 8.93 3.31
N ASN A 69 -54.44 9.89 2.66
CA ASN A 69 -55.90 9.98 2.65
C ASN A 69 -56.56 9.95 4.05
N GLU A 70 -55.83 10.29 5.10
CA GLU A 70 -56.38 10.46 6.45
C GLU A 70 -56.86 11.91 6.58
N ALA A 71 -58.05 12.09 7.14
CA ALA A 71 -58.54 13.44 7.44
C ALA A 71 -57.80 14.01 8.66
N CYS A 72 -57.70 15.33 8.78
CA CYS A 72 -56.96 15.96 9.87
C CYS A 72 -57.49 17.32 10.28
N GLU A 73 -57.24 17.68 11.54
CA GLU A 73 -57.50 18.99 12.09
C GLU A 73 -56.61 20.06 11.43
N ALA A 74 -57.22 21.12 10.92
CA ALA A 74 -56.54 22.28 10.38
C ALA A 74 -57.27 23.58 10.79
N LEU A 75 -56.58 24.71 10.63
CA LEU A 75 -57.20 26.04 10.65
C LEU A 75 -57.43 26.53 9.22
N ASP A 76 -58.36 27.45 9.01
CA ASP A 76 -58.66 28.11 7.73
C ASP A 76 -57.40 28.63 7.00
N VAL A 77 -56.48 29.26 7.73
CA VAL A 77 -55.19 29.77 7.22
C VAL A 77 -54.28 28.66 6.67
N GLN A 78 -54.54 27.40 7.02
CA GLN A 78 -53.86 26.23 6.46
C GLN A 78 -54.72 25.53 5.41
N ALA A 79 -56.02 25.37 5.69
CA ALA A 79 -56.97 24.61 4.90
C ALA A 79 -57.32 25.28 3.57
N LEU A 80 -57.62 26.58 3.58
CA LEU A 80 -58.03 27.30 2.37
C LEU A 80 -56.90 27.36 1.32
N PRO A 81 -55.64 27.68 1.69
CA PRO A 81 -54.52 27.54 0.76
C PRO A 81 -54.30 26.10 0.28
N ALA A 82 -54.47 25.10 1.15
CA ALA A 82 -54.30 23.69 0.79
C ALA A 82 -55.33 23.22 -0.25
N VAL A 83 -56.61 23.58 -0.07
CA VAL A 83 -57.68 23.28 -1.04
C VAL A 83 -57.44 24.04 -2.35
N LYS A 84 -57.09 25.33 -2.27
CA LYS A 84 -56.81 26.16 -3.45
C LYS A 84 -55.65 25.62 -4.30
N ASN A 85 -54.63 25.06 -3.65
CA ASN A 85 -53.46 24.48 -4.32
C ASN A 85 -53.65 23.00 -4.70
N GLY A 86 -54.82 22.41 -4.45
CA GLY A 86 -55.12 21.01 -4.78
C GLY A 86 -54.42 19.98 -3.91
N ILE A 87 -53.95 20.37 -2.71
CA ILE A 87 -53.35 19.47 -1.71
C ILE A 87 -54.45 18.70 -0.96
N ALA A 88 -55.61 19.33 -0.77
CA ALA A 88 -56.80 18.76 -0.15
C ALA A 88 -58.02 18.92 -1.07
N ALA A 89 -58.98 17.99 -1.00
CA ALA A 89 -60.21 18.05 -1.79
C ALA A 89 -61.36 18.78 -1.07
N TYR A 90 -61.47 18.62 0.26
CA TYR A 90 -62.58 19.12 1.07
C TYR A 90 -62.10 19.82 2.35
N TRP A 91 -62.74 20.93 2.70
CA TRP A 91 -62.57 21.66 3.96
C TRP A 91 -63.92 21.80 4.66
N TYR A 92 -63.99 21.33 5.90
CA TYR A 92 -65.19 21.36 6.74
C TYR A 92 -64.93 22.22 7.98
N PRO A 93 -65.28 23.51 7.98
CA PRO A 93 -65.17 24.36 9.16
C PRO A 93 -66.19 23.91 10.21
N LEU A 94 -65.75 23.71 11.45
CA LEU A 94 -66.58 23.18 12.54
C LEU A 94 -66.82 24.22 13.64
N SER A 95 -65.84 25.06 13.96
CA SER A 95 -65.94 26.05 15.03
C SER A 95 -64.97 27.22 14.80
N ASN A 96 -65.14 28.30 15.54
CA ASN A 96 -64.18 29.40 15.60
C ASN A 96 -63.19 29.17 16.75
N ALA A 97 -61.94 29.55 16.52
CA ALA A 97 -60.83 29.47 17.45
C ALA A 97 -60.23 30.87 17.60
N THR A 98 -60.64 31.59 18.64
CA THR A 98 -60.16 32.95 18.92
C THR A 98 -59.05 32.93 19.96
N VAL A 99 -57.96 33.64 19.72
CA VAL A 99 -56.87 33.73 20.69
C VAL A 99 -57.27 34.71 21.80
N VAL A 100 -57.23 34.26 23.05
CA VAL A 100 -57.65 35.02 24.23
C VAL A 100 -56.58 34.99 25.33
N ILE A 101 -56.72 35.90 26.30
CA ILE A 101 -56.00 35.83 27.57
C ILE A 101 -56.98 35.23 28.59
N ALA A 102 -56.65 34.08 29.16
CA ALA A 102 -57.44 33.48 30.23
C ALA A 102 -56.76 33.75 31.58
N VAL A 103 -57.50 34.32 32.53
CA VAL A 103 -56.99 34.70 33.85
C VAL A 103 -57.70 33.88 34.92
N ASP A 104 -56.95 33.11 35.68
CA ASP A 104 -57.47 32.28 36.76
C ASP A 104 -57.88 33.15 37.95
N ARG A 105 -59.18 33.33 38.15
CA ARG A 105 -59.74 34.17 39.22
C ARG A 105 -59.62 33.55 40.61
N ASP A 106 -59.29 32.27 40.70
CA ASP A 106 -58.95 31.65 41.99
C ASP A 106 -57.49 31.92 42.37
N ALA A 107 -56.62 32.22 41.40
CA ALA A 107 -55.21 32.46 41.60
C ALA A 107 -54.82 33.95 41.62
N THR A 108 -55.52 34.82 40.89
CA THR A 108 -55.17 36.24 40.77
C THR A 108 -56.35 37.16 40.43
N ASP A 109 -56.41 38.31 41.10
CA ASP A 109 -57.42 39.37 40.89
C ASP A 109 -56.93 40.48 39.94
N ILE A 110 -55.81 40.29 39.25
CA ILE A 110 -55.25 41.31 38.36
C ILE A 110 -56.20 41.57 37.17
N SER A 111 -56.49 42.84 36.91
CA SER A 111 -57.24 43.27 35.73
C SER A 111 -56.29 43.40 34.55
N ILE A 112 -56.57 42.68 33.47
CA ILE A 112 -55.81 42.67 32.21
C ILE A 112 -56.79 43.08 31.12
N ASN A 113 -56.50 44.15 30.38
CA ASN A 113 -57.36 44.59 29.28
C ASN A 113 -56.70 44.40 27.92
N ASP A 114 -55.37 44.54 27.86
CA ASP A 114 -54.60 44.55 26.63
C ASP A 114 -53.37 43.63 26.69
N TRP A 115 -52.80 43.28 25.53
CA TRP A 115 -51.58 42.46 25.46
C TRP A 115 -50.42 43.08 26.25
N SER A 116 -50.30 44.42 26.23
CA SER A 116 -49.24 45.16 26.93
C SER A 116 -49.32 45.06 28.46
N ASP A 117 -50.50 44.73 29.02
CA ASP A 117 -50.67 44.56 30.45
C ASP A 117 -49.99 43.30 30.97
N LEU A 118 -49.75 42.29 30.12
CA LEU A 118 -49.03 41.07 30.49
C LEU A 118 -47.62 41.35 31.01
N CYS A 119 -46.95 42.40 30.51
CA CYS A 119 -45.65 42.83 31.02
C CYS A 119 -45.73 43.50 32.40
N LYS A 120 -46.88 44.06 32.77
CA LYS A 120 -47.07 44.85 34.00
C LYS A 120 -47.45 43.98 35.20
N THR A 121 -47.94 42.77 34.96
CA THR A 121 -48.28 41.83 36.04
C THR A 121 -47.00 41.26 36.67
N GLU A 122 -47.10 40.61 37.84
CA GLU A 122 -45.99 39.81 38.41
C GLU A 122 -46.23 38.29 38.28
N CYS A 123 -47.39 37.90 37.74
CA CYS A 123 -47.78 36.50 37.60
C CYS A 123 -47.01 35.79 36.48
N ASP A 124 -46.87 34.48 36.64
CA ASP A 124 -46.41 33.58 35.58
C ASP A 124 -47.46 33.53 34.45
N VAL A 125 -46.97 33.57 33.21
CA VAL A 125 -47.78 33.56 31.99
C VAL A 125 -47.48 32.27 31.23
N GLY A 126 -48.48 31.40 31.14
CA GLY A 126 -48.46 30.22 30.29
C GLY A 126 -48.64 30.60 28.84
N PHE A 127 -47.67 30.30 27.99
CA PHE A 127 -47.73 30.55 26.55
C PHE A 127 -47.73 29.23 25.80
N LEU A 128 -48.89 28.91 25.20
CA LEU A 128 -48.98 27.78 24.29
C LEU A 128 -48.17 28.11 23.03
N ASN A 129 -47.07 27.39 22.82
CA ASN A 129 -46.10 27.70 21.77
C ASN A 129 -46.66 27.33 20.39
N ASN A 130 -47.46 28.24 19.84
CA ASN A 130 -48.17 28.07 18.58
C ASN A 130 -48.04 29.32 17.69
N ARG A 131 -47.73 29.10 16.41
CA ARG A 131 -47.56 30.19 15.42
C ARG A 131 -48.77 31.09 15.29
N PHE A 132 -49.98 30.53 15.42
CA PHE A 132 -51.23 31.27 15.32
C PHE A 132 -51.48 32.21 16.51
N ILE A 133 -50.97 31.84 17.69
CA ILE A 133 -51.07 32.66 18.90
C ILE A 133 -50.11 33.83 18.82
N LEU A 134 -48.85 33.60 18.42
CA LEU A 134 -47.92 34.71 18.20
C LEU A 134 -48.42 35.67 17.11
N ALA A 135 -49.05 35.13 16.06
CA ALA A 135 -49.63 35.95 15.01
C ALA A 135 -50.81 36.80 15.51
N ALA A 136 -51.63 36.29 16.43
CA ALA A 136 -52.71 37.08 17.04
C ALA A 136 -52.17 38.26 17.86
N ILE A 137 -51.15 38.02 18.67
CA ILE A 137 -50.47 39.08 19.45
C ILE A 137 -49.80 40.08 18.49
N SER A 138 -49.15 39.58 17.43
CA SER A 138 -48.48 40.42 16.44
C SER A 138 -49.46 41.33 15.72
N TYR A 139 -50.57 40.78 15.24
CA TYR A 139 -51.61 41.51 14.52
C TYR A 139 -52.29 42.57 15.40
N ALA A 140 -52.46 42.29 16.70
CA ALA A 140 -53.02 43.26 17.64
C ALA A 140 -52.11 44.46 17.84
N LEU A 141 -50.79 44.22 17.99
CA LEU A 141 -49.81 45.28 18.22
C LEU A 141 -49.37 45.99 16.93
N ASP A 142 -49.47 45.30 15.80
CA ASP A 142 -49.09 45.78 14.46
C ASP A 142 -49.99 45.13 13.40
N LYS A 143 -51.03 45.84 12.98
CA LYS A 143 -52.08 45.33 12.08
C LYS A 143 -51.58 44.94 10.69
N GLU A 144 -50.36 45.30 10.32
CA GLU A 144 -49.77 45.01 9.02
C GLU A 144 -48.87 43.77 9.03
N SER A 145 -48.60 43.16 10.21
CA SER A 145 -47.74 41.98 10.31
C SER A 145 -48.28 40.89 11.23
N TYR A 146 -48.03 39.64 10.83
CA TYR A 146 -48.36 38.45 11.61
C TYR A 146 -47.17 37.93 12.43
N MET A 147 -46.03 38.63 12.43
CA MET A 147 -44.87 38.32 13.27
C MET A 147 -44.07 39.61 13.57
N SER A 148 -44.63 40.49 14.40
CA SER A 148 -44.09 41.83 14.61
C SER A 148 -43.01 41.87 15.70
N ASP A 149 -42.04 42.77 15.54
CA ASP A 149 -40.98 43.02 16.54
C ASP A 149 -41.54 43.42 17.91
N SER A 150 -42.70 44.09 17.93
CA SER A 150 -43.38 44.51 19.16
C SER A 150 -43.87 43.30 19.97
N ALA A 151 -44.51 42.32 19.32
CA ALA A 151 -44.96 41.10 19.98
C ALA A 151 -43.79 40.24 20.47
N ILE A 152 -42.72 40.15 19.66
CA ILE A 152 -41.51 39.44 20.03
C ILE A 152 -40.87 40.08 21.26
N LYS A 153 -40.71 41.41 21.30
CA LYS A 153 -40.14 42.13 22.46
C LYS A 153 -41.02 41.98 23.71
N LEU A 154 -42.34 41.99 23.55
CA LEU A 154 -43.28 41.79 24.65
C LEU A 154 -43.06 40.44 25.33
N LEU A 155 -43.10 39.35 24.55
CA LEU A 155 -42.91 38.00 25.08
C LEU A 155 -41.48 37.77 25.58
N ALA A 156 -40.47 38.32 24.88
CA ALA A 156 -39.08 38.26 25.32
C ALA A 156 -38.87 38.99 26.65
N GLY A 157 -39.56 40.12 26.87
CA GLY A 157 -39.54 40.85 28.13
C GLY A 157 -40.10 40.02 29.29
N ILE A 158 -41.25 39.37 29.10
CA ILE A 158 -41.83 38.47 30.11
C ILE A 158 -40.91 37.28 30.38
N ASN A 159 -40.27 36.73 29.34
CA ASN A 159 -39.32 35.62 29.50
C ASN A 159 -38.00 36.05 30.18
N ALA A 160 -37.55 37.29 30.01
CA ALA A 160 -36.36 37.83 30.68
C ALA A 160 -36.52 37.86 32.21
N GLU A 161 -37.76 37.96 32.70
CA GLU A 161 -38.13 37.84 34.12
C GLU A 161 -38.42 36.38 34.54
N HIS A 162 -38.19 35.40 33.66
CA HIS A 162 -38.48 33.97 33.85
C HIS A 162 -39.96 33.63 34.10
N ARG A 163 -40.87 34.55 33.76
CA ARG A 163 -42.32 34.41 33.98
C ARG A 163 -43.05 33.74 32.82
N LEU A 164 -42.47 33.73 31.62
CA LEU A 164 -43.05 33.07 30.46
C LEU A 164 -42.82 31.56 30.52
N LYS A 165 -43.86 30.78 30.82
CA LYS A 165 -43.79 29.31 30.87
C LYS A 165 -44.29 28.71 29.56
N LYS A 166 -43.43 27.93 28.90
CA LYS A 166 -43.73 27.31 27.62
C LYS A 166 -44.62 26.09 27.79
N ASP A 167 -45.75 26.06 27.08
CA ASP A 167 -46.69 24.93 27.02
C ASP A 167 -47.21 24.48 28.40
N ASP A 168 -47.24 25.41 29.38
CA ASP A 168 -47.72 25.17 30.74
C ASP A 168 -49.08 25.85 30.94
N MET A 169 -50.15 25.04 30.94
CA MET A 169 -51.54 25.50 31.07
C MET A 169 -52.00 25.60 32.53
N SER A 170 -51.09 25.40 33.50
CA SER A 170 -51.40 25.53 34.93
C SER A 170 -51.15 26.93 35.50
N CYS A 171 -50.58 27.83 34.69
CA CYS A 171 -50.22 29.19 35.08
C CYS A 171 -51.45 30.05 35.42
N PRO A 172 -51.32 31.04 36.33
CA PRO A 172 -52.40 31.96 36.68
C PRO A 172 -52.95 32.75 35.49
N ILE A 173 -52.11 33.03 34.49
CA ILE A 173 -52.50 33.65 33.24
C ILE A 173 -52.06 32.72 32.12
N ILE A 174 -52.93 32.43 31.16
CA ILE A 174 -52.61 31.63 29.98
C ILE A 174 -53.01 32.36 28.70
N VAL A 175 -52.20 32.22 27.66
CA VAL A 175 -52.52 32.67 26.30
C VAL A 175 -52.77 31.44 25.44
N CYS A 176 -54.03 31.26 25.04
CA CYS A 176 -54.51 30.08 24.34
C CYS A 176 -55.72 30.41 23.46
N PHE A 177 -56.30 29.39 22.82
CA PHE A 177 -57.60 29.56 22.15
C PHE A 177 -58.73 29.54 23.18
N ASP A 178 -59.78 30.32 22.92
CA ASP A 178 -61.03 30.41 23.68
C ASP A 178 -61.59 29.04 24.08
N TYR A 179 -61.76 28.13 23.12
CA TYR A 179 -62.29 26.79 23.39
C TYR A 179 -61.40 25.96 24.33
N GLN A 180 -60.09 26.23 24.40
CA GLN A 180 -59.19 25.53 25.32
C GLN A 180 -59.37 26.03 26.76
N ALA A 181 -59.52 27.34 26.93
CA ALA A 181 -59.81 27.93 28.23
C ALA A 181 -61.20 27.50 28.75
N ALA A 182 -62.21 27.51 27.88
CA ALA A 182 -63.56 27.05 28.22
C ALA A 182 -63.58 25.57 28.64
N ALA A 183 -62.80 24.72 27.97
CA ALA A 183 -62.68 23.32 28.34
C ALA A 183 -61.98 23.12 29.70
N LEU A 184 -60.96 23.93 30.03
CA LEU A 184 -60.36 23.93 31.37
C LEU A 184 -61.37 24.36 32.45
N ASN A 185 -62.27 25.29 32.13
CA ASN A 185 -63.36 25.67 33.03
C ASN A 185 -64.36 24.52 33.25
N ALA A 186 -64.67 23.77 32.19
CA ALA A 186 -65.51 22.56 32.30
C ALA A 186 -64.86 21.47 33.18
N GLU A 187 -63.54 21.42 33.25
CA GLU A 187 -62.77 20.55 34.15
C GLU A 187 -62.67 21.08 35.60
N GLY A 188 -63.27 22.24 35.89
CA GLY A 188 -63.35 22.82 37.24
C GLY A 188 -62.37 23.95 37.55
N ARG A 189 -61.73 24.55 36.53
CA ARG A 189 -60.98 25.81 36.68
C ARG A 189 -61.91 27.03 36.61
N ASN A 190 -61.40 28.18 37.05
CA ASN A 190 -62.14 29.44 37.07
C ASN A 190 -61.41 30.52 36.25
N TYR A 191 -61.18 30.25 34.97
CA TYR A 191 -60.58 31.21 34.05
C TYR A 191 -61.63 32.19 33.51
N GLU A 192 -61.40 33.48 33.71
CA GLU A 192 -62.07 34.52 32.94
C GLU A 192 -61.39 34.66 31.58
N LEU A 193 -62.15 34.50 30.50
CA LEU A 193 -61.67 34.68 29.13
C LEU A 193 -61.76 36.16 28.75
N ILE A 194 -60.63 36.77 28.38
CA ILE A 194 -60.54 38.18 28.03
C ILE A 194 -60.14 38.32 26.57
N ILE A 195 -60.95 39.04 25.80
CA ILE A 195 -60.61 39.49 24.44
C ILE A 195 -59.88 40.83 24.56
N PRO A 196 -58.60 40.92 24.18
CA PRO A 196 -57.81 42.14 24.35
C PRO A 196 -58.40 43.34 23.59
N ALA A 197 -58.37 44.54 24.17
CA ALA A 197 -58.98 45.71 23.54
C ALA A 197 -58.18 46.23 22.33
N ASP A 198 -56.86 46.04 22.35
CA ASP A 198 -55.95 46.26 21.21
C ASP A 198 -56.25 45.34 20.01
N GLY A 199 -57.02 44.26 20.21
CA GLY A 199 -57.45 43.31 19.19
C GLY A 199 -56.82 41.91 19.35
N THR A 200 -57.27 40.98 18.52
CA THR A 200 -56.75 39.60 18.44
C THR A 200 -57.09 38.99 17.07
N LEU A 201 -56.75 37.73 16.82
CA LEU A 201 -57.18 36.97 15.65
C LEU A 201 -58.13 35.83 16.03
N SER A 202 -59.14 35.63 15.19
CA SER A 202 -60.02 34.47 15.18
C SER A 202 -59.83 33.68 13.89
N TYR A 203 -59.74 32.36 14.03
CA TYR A 203 -59.52 31.41 12.96
C TYR A 203 -60.70 30.43 12.89
N GLU A 204 -61.02 29.89 11.73
CA GLU A 204 -61.97 28.75 11.68
C GLU A 204 -61.18 27.45 11.85
N VAL A 205 -61.57 26.62 12.81
CA VAL A 205 -61.00 25.29 13.05
C VAL A 205 -61.94 24.22 12.52
N GLY A 206 -61.39 23.18 11.92
CA GLY A 206 -62.18 22.17 11.26
C GLY A 206 -61.38 21.00 10.73
N ILE A 207 -62.01 20.22 9.85
CA ILE A 207 -61.45 18.99 9.29
C ILE A 207 -61.12 19.18 7.82
N LEU A 208 -59.88 18.87 7.46
CA LEU A 208 -59.35 18.86 6.10
C LEU A 208 -59.24 17.41 5.61
N SER A 209 -59.77 17.11 4.43
CA SER A 209 -59.83 15.73 3.91
C SER A 209 -59.66 15.65 2.39
N ASN A 210 -59.14 14.50 1.92
CA ASN A 210 -59.12 14.12 0.50
C ASN A 210 -60.35 13.30 0.09
N THR A 211 -61.07 12.75 1.08
CA THR A 211 -62.31 12.00 0.90
C THR A 211 -63.48 12.80 1.46
N GLU A 212 -64.65 12.62 0.85
CA GLU A 212 -65.88 13.25 1.35
C GLU A 212 -66.27 12.64 2.71
N ILE A 213 -66.59 13.51 3.67
CA ILE A 213 -67.01 13.12 5.02
C ILE A 213 -68.48 13.46 5.18
N ASN A 214 -69.27 12.48 5.63
CA ASN A 214 -70.69 12.66 5.95
C ASN A 214 -70.83 13.02 7.44
N PHE A 215 -71.42 14.19 7.70
CA PHE A 215 -71.71 14.66 9.06
C PHE A 215 -73.17 14.37 9.42
N PRO A 216 -73.48 14.06 10.70
CA PRO A 216 -74.85 13.85 11.16
C PRO A 216 -75.63 15.17 11.27
N ASP A 217 -76.96 15.11 11.12
CA ASP A 217 -77.83 16.31 11.13
C ASP A 217 -77.80 17.09 12.46
N ASN A 218 -77.44 16.43 13.57
CA ASN A 218 -77.33 17.02 14.92
C ASN A 218 -75.91 17.49 15.27
N MET A 219 -75.03 17.69 14.29
CA MET A 219 -73.64 18.10 14.49
C MET A 219 -73.49 19.36 15.35
N ASN A 220 -74.31 20.40 15.11
CA ASN A 220 -74.22 21.65 15.85
C ASN A 220 -74.52 21.46 17.35
N ASP A 221 -75.54 20.66 17.69
CA ASP A 221 -75.87 20.35 19.09
C ASP A 221 -74.71 19.61 19.78
N ILE A 222 -74.02 18.72 19.05
CA ILE A 222 -72.85 17.99 19.57
C ILE A 222 -71.67 18.95 19.82
N LEU A 223 -71.41 19.87 18.89
CA LEU A 223 -70.35 20.87 19.05
C LEU A 223 -70.61 21.80 20.24
N ILE A 224 -71.85 22.25 20.41
CA ILE A 224 -72.28 23.08 21.56
C ILE A 224 -72.05 22.33 22.87
N ASN A 225 -72.50 21.06 22.96
CA ASN A 225 -72.33 20.23 24.15
C ASN A 225 -70.86 19.95 24.49
N CYS A 226 -69.96 19.96 23.50
CA CYS A 226 -68.52 19.83 23.70
C CYS A 226 -67.82 21.17 23.99
N GLY A 227 -68.55 22.28 24.14
CA GLY A 227 -67.98 23.59 24.45
C GLY A 227 -67.24 24.24 23.29
N LEU A 228 -67.66 23.97 22.05
CA LEU A 228 -67.09 24.56 20.82
C LEU A 228 -67.97 25.64 20.21
N ASP A 229 -68.99 26.10 20.92
CA ASP A 229 -69.84 27.21 20.48
C ASP A 229 -69.42 28.50 21.19
N GLY A 230 -68.59 29.29 20.52
CA GLY A 230 -68.04 30.54 21.03
C GLY A 230 -69.02 31.72 21.02
N GLU A 231 -70.27 31.52 20.58
CA GLU A 231 -71.26 32.59 20.41
C GLU A 231 -72.51 32.43 21.30
N SER A 232 -72.55 31.42 22.18
CA SER A 232 -73.67 31.19 23.11
C SER A 232 -73.64 32.15 24.31
N GLU A 233 -74.82 32.66 24.70
CA GLU A 233 -74.98 33.59 25.84
C GLU A 233 -74.93 32.89 27.23
N ASP A 234 -74.43 31.66 27.31
CA ASP A 234 -74.44 30.83 28.52
C ASP A 234 -73.35 31.21 29.55
N GLY A 235 -72.64 32.33 29.35
CA GLY A 235 -71.68 32.90 30.30
C GLY A 235 -70.32 32.21 30.36
N ALA A 236 -70.10 31.14 29.59
CA ALA A 236 -68.81 30.43 29.49
C ALA A 236 -67.81 31.12 28.53
N PHE A 237 -68.32 31.97 27.62
CA PHE A 237 -67.53 32.71 26.63
C PHE A 237 -67.74 34.22 26.75
N PRO A 238 -66.79 35.03 26.26
CA PRO A 238 -66.97 36.48 26.11
C PRO A 238 -68.20 36.84 25.28
N SER A 239 -68.68 38.07 25.42
CA SER A 239 -69.87 38.51 24.68
C SER A 239 -69.60 38.63 23.17
N LEU A 240 -70.64 38.40 22.36
CA LEU A 240 -70.61 38.62 20.89
C LEU A 240 -70.07 40.01 20.49
N SER A 241 -70.28 41.02 21.34
CA SER A 241 -69.78 42.37 21.09
C SER A 241 -68.25 42.48 21.21
N GLU A 242 -67.65 41.68 22.09
CA GLU A 242 -66.21 41.64 22.31
C GLU A 242 -65.51 40.86 21.20
N TYR A 243 -66.11 39.77 20.71
CA TYR A 243 -65.59 39.00 19.57
C TYR A 243 -65.50 39.79 18.27
N LYS A 244 -66.30 40.86 18.09
CA LYS A 244 -66.17 41.78 16.94
C LYS A 244 -64.81 42.49 16.88
N ARG A 245 -64.05 42.52 17.98
CA ARG A 245 -62.67 43.04 18.01
C ARG A 245 -61.66 42.07 17.39
N ALA A 246 -62.00 40.78 17.27
CA ALA A 246 -61.12 39.79 16.67
C ALA A 246 -61.11 39.96 15.14
N GLY A 247 -59.92 40.17 14.57
CA GLY A 247 -59.71 40.17 13.13
C GLY A 247 -59.71 38.76 12.55
N ARG A 248 -59.92 38.66 11.24
CA ARG A 248 -59.69 37.44 10.46
C ARG A 248 -58.54 37.66 9.49
N VAL A 249 -57.78 36.60 9.21
CA VAL A 249 -56.70 36.65 8.22
C VAL A 249 -57.31 36.75 6.82
N SER A 250 -56.98 37.81 6.09
CA SER A 250 -57.49 38.05 4.73
C SER A 250 -56.46 37.69 3.65
N ASP A 251 -55.17 37.93 3.91
CA ASP A 251 -54.06 37.52 3.04
C ASP A 251 -53.30 36.33 3.64
N TYR A 252 -53.69 35.13 3.23
CA TYR A 252 -53.05 33.88 3.67
C TYR A 252 -51.59 33.76 3.21
N ASN A 253 -51.20 34.38 2.10
CA ASN A 253 -49.82 34.32 1.62
C ASN A 253 -48.92 35.22 2.48
N ALA A 254 -49.39 36.41 2.83
CA ALA A 254 -48.69 37.29 3.76
C ALA A 254 -48.54 36.61 5.13
N PHE A 255 -49.61 35.97 5.64
CA PHE A 255 -49.56 35.21 6.89
C PHE A 255 -48.50 34.10 6.87
N GLU A 256 -48.47 33.28 5.82
CA GLU A 256 -47.51 32.17 5.73
C GLU A 256 -46.06 32.70 5.56
N ASN A 257 -45.85 33.77 4.80
CA ASN A 257 -44.52 34.37 4.64
C ASN A 257 -44.00 34.98 5.95
N ASP A 258 -44.83 35.74 6.67
CA ASP A 258 -44.47 36.36 7.95
C ASP A 258 -44.17 35.28 9.00
N THR A 259 -45.01 34.23 9.06
CA THR A 259 -44.89 33.19 10.09
C THR A 259 -43.95 32.04 9.70
N ALA A 260 -43.33 32.07 8.51
CA ALA A 260 -42.44 31.03 8.02
C ALA A 260 -41.27 30.75 8.97
N HIS A 261 -40.72 31.80 9.59
CA HIS A 261 -39.58 31.71 10.52
C HIS A 261 -39.99 31.67 11.99
N TYR A 262 -41.28 31.42 12.29
CA TYR A 262 -41.84 31.37 13.64
C TYR A 262 -40.98 30.54 14.61
N ALA A 263 -40.57 29.34 14.20
CA ALA A 263 -39.82 28.42 15.05
C ALA A 263 -38.43 28.98 15.42
N SER A 264 -37.78 29.67 14.48
CA SER A 264 -36.45 30.29 14.70
C SER A 264 -36.56 31.49 15.63
N VAL A 265 -37.49 32.39 15.34
CA VAL A 265 -37.76 33.61 16.13
C VAL A 265 -38.18 33.27 17.55
N THR A 266 -39.12 32.34 17.72
CA THR A 266 -39.61 31.95 19.05
C THR A 266 -38.49 31.34 19.88
N ARG A 267 -37.66 30.48 19.30
CA ARG A 267 -36.54 29.85 20.03
C ARG A 267 -35.48 30.88 20.43
N ARG A 268 -35.03 31.72 19.50
CA ARG A 268 -33.89 32.63 19.73
C ARG A 268 -34.28 33.93 20.40
N ASN A 269 -35.32 34.60 19.92
CA ASN A 269 -35.66 35.96 20.32
C ASN A 269 -36.57 35.98 21.56
N ILE A 270 -37.48 35.01 21.70
CA ILE A 270 -38.42 34.95 22.83
C ILE A 270 -37.82 34.11 23.96
N PHE A 271 -37.51 32.84 23.70
CA PHE A 271 -37.09 31.90 24.75
C PHE A 271 -35.58 31.88 25.03
N ASN A 272 -34.74 32.52 24.21
CA ASN A 272 -33.27 32.48 24.31
C ASN A 272 -32.69 31.05 24.36
N THR A 273 -33.24 30.16 23.55
CA THR A 273 -32.81 28.76 23.41
C THR A 273 -32.26 28.48 22.02
N ARG A 274 -31.25 27.61 21.91
CA ARG A 274 -30.65 27.20 20.63
C ARG A 274 -30.10 28.39 19.82
N LEU A 275 -29.42 29.31 20.51
CA LEU A 275 -28.86 30.52 19.90
C LEU A 275 -27.79 30.22 18.83
N TYR A 276 -27.04 29.13 18.99
CA TYR A 276 -25.88 28.79 18.17
C TYR A 276 -26.07 27.55 17.29
N SER A 277 -27.32 27.15 17.06
CA SER A 277 -27.66 26.05 16.15
C SER A 277 -28.80 26.44 15.22
N SER A 278 -28.95 25.71 14.12
CA SER A 278 -30.07 25.90 13.20
C SER A 278 -31.40 25.65 13.93
N ALA A 279 -32.33 26.59 13.83
CA ALA A 279 -33.51 26.65 14.67
C ALA A 279 -34.81 26.30 13.92
N ASP A 280 -34.83 26.36 12.59
CA ASP A 280 -35.97 25.95 11.76
C ASP A 280 -35.54 25.00 10.62
N GLN A 281 -36.53 24.40 9.95
CA GLN A 281 -36.28 23.45 8.86
C GLN A 281 -35.43 24.08 7.76
N ILE A 282 -35.75 25.32 7.35
CA ILE A 282 -35.05 26.06 6.28
C ILE A 282 -33.57 26.19 6.58
N GLU A 283 -33.22 26.63 7.79
CA GLU A 283 -31.84 26.71 8.23
C GLU A 283 -31.18 25.32 8.23
N HIS A 284 -31.84 24.27 8.72
CA HIS A 284 -31.31 22.90 8.66
C HIS A 284 -30.97 22.48 7.22
N HIS A 285 -31.80 22.82 6.22
CA HIS A 285 -31.53 22.59 4.80
C HIS A 285 -30.29 23.39 4.33
N MET A 286 -30.27 24.71 4.57
CA MET A 286 -29.24 25.60 4.08
C MET A 286 -27.85 25.26 4.65
N PHE A 287 -27.75 25.02 5.95
CA PHE A 287 -26.47 24.64 6.57
C PHE A 287 -25.94 23.31 6.01
N ALA A 288 -26.81 22.32 5.80
CA ALA A 288 -26.41 21.04 5.22
C ALA A 288 -25.88 21.22 3.79
N VAL A 289 -26.59 21.97 2.94
CA VAL A 289 -26.18 22.24 1.55
C VAL A 289 -24.84 22.98 1.51
N ILE A 290 -24.70 24.07 2.26
CA ILE A 290 -23.46 24.88 2.30
C ILE A 290 -22.28 24.01 2.75
N TYR A 291 -22.44 23.23 3.82
CA TYR A 291 -21.40 22.34 4.30
C TYR A 291 -21.00 21.30 3.25
N CYS A 292 -21.97 20.63 2.64
CA CYS A 292 -21.73 19.63 1.62
C CYS A 292 -20.99 20.21 0.41
N VAL A 293 -21.36 21.41 -0.05
CA VAL A 293 -20.66 22.10 -1.16
C VAL A 293 -19.20 22.36 -0.78
N ILE A 294 -18.94 22.93 0.40
CA ILE A 294 -17.58 23.20 0.88
C ILE A 294 -16.77 21.89 0.98
N ALA A 295 -17.35 20.84 1.56
CA ALA A 295 -16.70 19.55 1.73
C ALA A 295 -16.39 18.87 0.38
N VAL A 296 -17.31 18.92 -0.59
CA VAL A 296 -17.11 18.36 -1.94
C VAL A 296 -16.00 19.09 -2.68
N VAL A 297 -16.00 20.42 -2.64
CA VAL A 297 -14.92 21.24 -3.25
C VAL A 297 -13.58 20.93 -2.57
N TRP A 298 -13.57 20.82 -1.24
CA TRP A 298 -12.38 20.44 -0.46
C TRP A 298 -11.85 19.05 -0.85
N ILE A 299 -12.73 18.04 -0.98
CA ILE A 299 -12.37 16.69 -1.44
C ILE A 299 -11.78 16.75 -2.86
N GLY A 300 -12.41 17.49 -3.78
CA GLY A 300 -11.92 17.66 -5.15
C GLY A 300 -10.48 18.21 -5.18
N MET A 301 -10.23 19.28 -4.42
CA MET A 301 -8.88 19.83 -4.26
C MET A 301 -7.92 18.84 -3.61
N LEU A 302 -8.35 18.10 -2.59
CA LEU A 302 -7.54 17.09 -1.91
C LEU A 302 -7.07 15.98 -2.84
N MET A 303 -7.95 15.50 -3.72
CA MET A 303 -7.66 14.39 -4.64
C MET A 303 -6.53 14.70 -5.62
N SER A 304 -6.35 15.97 -5.98
CA SER A 304 -5.24 16.45 -6.83
C SER A 304 -3.92 16.60 -6.07
N ARG A 305 -3.99 16.87 -4.76
CA ARG A 305 -2.85 17.23 -3.91
C ARG A 305 -2.13 16.03 -3.31
N ILE A 306 -2.82 14.94 -3.00
CA ILE A 306 -2.22 13.78 -2.32
C ILE A 306 -1.82 12.69 -3.31
N VAL A 307 -0.53 12.34 -3.33
CA VAL A 307 0.03 11.31 -4.22
C VAL A 307 -0.18 9.89 -3.66
N ASP A 308 0.04 9.71 -2.35
CA ASP A 308 -0.08 8.40 -1.71
C ASP A 308 -1.53 7.89 -1.79
N LYS A 309 -1.71 6.71 -2.39
CA LYS A 309 -3.04 6.15 -2.65
C LYS A 309 -3.81 5.84 -1.36
N LYS A 310 -3.14 5.41 -0.29
CA LYS A 310 -3.77 5.04 0.98
C LYS A 310 -4.13 6.26 1.81
N VAL A 311 -3.22 7.22 1.92
CA VAL A 311 -3.51 8.50 2.61
C VAL A 311 -4.64 9.23 1.89
N ARG A 312 -4.61 9.27 0.56
CA ARG A 312 -5.70 9.84 -0.25
C ARG A 312 -7.02 9.13 -0.02
N PHE A 313 -7.03 7.80 0.06
CA PHE A 313 -8.24 7.03 0.36
C PHE A 313 -8.80 7.35 1.75
N LEU A 314 -7.96 7.42 2.78
CA LEU A 314 -8.41 7.75 4.14
C LEU A 314 -8.91 9.19 4.27
N MET A 315 -8.27 10.12 3.57
CA MET A 315 -8.73 11.51 3.49
C MET A 315 -10.04 11.66 2.72
N LEU A 316 -10.22 10.89 1.65
CA LEU A 316 -11.51 10.77 0.99
C LEU A 316 -12.55 10.23 1.99
N ALA A 317 -12.22 9.13 2.68
CA ALA A 317 -13.11 8.50 3.64
C ALA A 317 -13.52 9.46 4.76
N SER A 318 -12.59 10.26 5.32
CA SER A 318 -12.93 11.28 6.34
C SER A 318 -13.86 12.36 5.79
N GLY A 319 -13.61 12.85 4.57
CA GLY A 319 -14.51 13.79 3.89
C GLY A 319 -15.90 13.21 3.64
N MET A 320 -15.98 11.96 3.16
CA MET A 320 -17.26 11.28 2.92
C MET A 320 -18.02 11.00 4.22
N LEU A 321 -17.33 10.54 5.27
CA LEU A 321 -17.93 10.34 6.60
C LEU A 321 -18.52 11.64 7.12
N SER A 322 -17.82 12.77 6.96
CA SER A 322 -18.31 14.07 7.40
C SER A 322 -19.57 14.51 6.64
N ILE A 323 -19.59 14.34 5.30
CA ILE A 323 -20.78 14.61 4.47
C ILE A 323 -21.95 13.71 4.89
N CYS A 324 -21.72 12.41 5.01
CA CYS A 324 -22.73 11.45 5.42
C CYS A 324 -23.28 11.75 6.81
N TRP A 325 -22.45 12.24 7.74
CA TRP A 325 -22.91 12.63 9.07
C TRP A 325 -23.85 13.83 9.03
N VAL A 326 -23.51 14.86 8.25
CA VAL A 326 -24.37 16.03 8.03
C VAL A 326 -25.68 15.64 7.35
N LEU A 327 -25.64 14.74 6.36
CA LEU A 327 -26.85 14.22 5.70
C LEU A 327 -27.71 13.38 6.64
N LEU A 328 -27.11 12.54 7.49
CA LEU A 328 -27.85 11.78 8.48
C LEU A 328 -28.51 12.71 9.50
N ARG A 329 -27.80 13.75 9.95
CA ARG A 329 -28.35 14.79 10.81
C ARG A 329 -29.52 15.49 10.14
N TYR A 330 -29.36 15.86 8.88
CA TYR A 330 -30.42 16.43 8.07
C TYR A 330 -31.66 15.51 8.05
N LEU A 331 -31.50 14.22 7.71
CA LEU A 331 -32.58 13.24 7.71
C LEU A 331 -33.26 13.12 9.07
N LYS A 332 -32.49 13.05 10.17
CA LYS A 332 -33.03 12.99 11.55
C LYS A 332 -34.00 14.14 11.82
N TYR A 333 -33.70 15.36 11.36
CA TYR A 333 -34.56 16.53 11.57
C TYR A 333 -35.76 16.63 10.62
N GLN A 334 -35.82 15.82 9.56
CA GLN A 334 -36.97 15.75 8.66
C GLN A 334 -38.04 14.76 9.13
N ILE A 335 -37.65 13.78 9.95
CA ILE A 335 -38.56 12.76 10.46
C ILE A 335 -39.31 13.32 11.67
N LEU A 336 -40.63 13.32 11.56
CA LEU A 336 -41.56 13.64 12.64
C LEU A 336 -42.04 12.33 13.29
N GLY A 337 -42.38 12.37 14.57
CA GLY A 337 -43.25 11.40 15.27
C GLY A 337 -42.83 9.91 15.44
N GLU A 338 -41.81 9.35 14.79
CA GLU A 338 -41.37 7.97 15.05
C GLU A 338 -40.18 7.89 16.04
N SER A 339 -40.46 7.52 17.30
CA SER A 339 -39.44 7.51 18.36
C SER A 339 -38.35 6.45 18.18
N ALA A 340 -38.67 5.28 17.60
CA ALA A 340 -37.70 4.20 17.37
C ALA A 340 -36.72 4.53 16.24
N LEU A 341 -37.24 5.02 15.11
CA LEU A 341 -36.42 5.36 13.95
C LEU A 341 -35.49 6.55 14.24
N ILE A 342 -35.99 7.59 14.92
CA ILE A 342 -35.17 8.73 15.38
C ILE A 342 -34.04 8.26 16.32
N ARG A 343 -34.31 7.26 17.17
CA ARG A 343 -33.31 6.66 18.07
C ARG A 343 -32.22 5.92 17.31
N TYR A 344 -32.57 5.07 16.32
CA TYR A 344 -31.57 4.39 15.50
C TYR A 344 -30.75 5.35 14.62
N LEU A 345 -31.37 6.40 14.09
CA LEU A 345 -30.64 7.47 13.40
C LEU A 345 -29.66 8.18 14.35
N TRP A 346 -30.02 8.36 15.62
CA TRP A 346 -29.10 8.88 16.61
C TRP A 346 -27.95 7.91 16.92
N TYR A 347 -28.20 6.60 17.05
CA TYR A 347 -27.14 5.60 17.19
C TYR A 347 -26.16 5.59 16.02
N LEU A 348 -26.65 5.78 14.79
CA LEU A 348 -25.82 5.89 13.60
C LEU A 348 -24.85 7.08 13.64
N TYR A 349 -25.05 8.09 14.50
CA TYR A 349 -24.07 9.17 14.68
C TYR A 349 -22.71 8.62 15.15
N TYR A 350 -22.70 7.50 15.89
CA TYR A 350 -21.48 6.87 16.41
C TYR A 350 -20.62 6.23 15.33
N VAL A 351 -21.19 5.90 14.16
CA VAL A 351 -20.40 5.50 12.98
C VAL A 351 -19.42 6.60 12.59
N PHE A 352 -19.85 7.86 12.65
CA PHE A 352 -19.02 9.01 12.29
C PHE A 352 -18.15 9.47 13.46
N GLN A 353 -18.68 9.48 14.68
CA GLN A 353 -17.92 9.87 15.87
C GLN A 353 -16.74 8.94 16.17
N LEU A 354 -16.85 7.64 15.86
CA LEU A 354 -15.73 6.69 15.94
C LEU A 354 -14.90 6.66 14.63
N GLY A 355 -15.57 6.73 13.47
CA GLY A 355 -14.92 6.63 12.17
C GLY A 355 -13.97 7.80 11.84
N LEU A 356 -14.31 9.03 12.26
CA LEU A 356 -13.50 10.22 11.99
C LEU A 356 -12.16 10.21 12.78
N PRO A 357 -12.15 10.01 14.12
CA PRO A 357 -10.92 9.77 14.87
C PRO A 357 -10.10 8.57 14.35
N LEU A 358 -10.78 7.48 13.95
CA LEU A 358 -10.10 6.33 13.37
C LEU A 358 -9.38 6.73 12.06
N CYS A 359 -10.03 7.45 11.15
CA CYS A 359 -9.38 7.93 9.93
C CYS A 359 -8.16 8.80 10.24
N MET A 360 -8.29 9.71 11.21
CA MET A 360 -7.20 10.56 11.67
C MET A 360 -6.03 9.75 12.26
N LEU A 361 -6.30 8.71 13.05
CA LEU A 361 -5.28 7.81 13.58
C LEU A 361 -4.62 6.98 12.48
N LEU A 362 -5.39 6.40 11.56
CA LEU A 362 -4.86 5.61 10.45
C LEU A 362 -3.95 6.44 9.56
N ILE A 363 -4.32 7.68 9.23
CA ILE A 363 -3.47 8.62 8.47
C ILE A 363 -2.13 8.81 9.19
N ALA A 364 -2.15 9.06 10.50
CA ALA A 364 -0.93 9.23 11.29
C ALA A 364 -0.06 7.97 11.34
N LEU A 365 -0.68 6.79 11.49
CA LEU A 365 0.03 5.50 11.46
C LEU A 365 0.67 5.24 10.09
N PHE A 366 0.01 5.61 8.99
CA PHE A 366 0.59 5.48 7.64
C PHE A 366 1.78 6.41 7.44
N VAL A 367 1.66 7.67 7.87
CA VAL A 367 2.76 8.64 7.80
C VAL A 367 3.94 8.23 8.68
N TYR A 368 3.69 7.65 9.85
CA TYR A 368 4.73 7.21 10.79
C TYR A 368 5.31 5.83 10.46
N LYS A 369 4.73 5.10 9.50
CA LYS A 369 5.00 3.68 9.26
C LYS A 369 6.46 3.34 9.00
N GLU A 370 7.19 4.21 8.32
CA GLU A 370 8.62 4.02 8.03
C GLU A 370 9.48 3.95 9.30
N LYS A 371 9.06 4.62 10.38
CA LYS A 371 9.79 4.66 11.64
C LYS A 371 9.51 3.45 12.53
N ALA A 372 8.33 2.83 12.43
CA ALA A 372 7.93 1.69 13.27
C ALA A 372 6.87 0.79 12.59
N PRO A 373 7.28 -0.04 11.61
CA PRO A 373 6.34 -0.75 10.74
C PRO A 373 5.49 -1.82 11.45
N GLU A 374 6.05 -2.55 12.42
CA GLU A 374 5.34 -3.60 13.17
C GLU A 374 4.29 -3.02 14.10
N PHE A 375 4.67 -2.04 14.92
CA PHE A 375 3.75 -1.29 15.78
C PHE A 375 2.58 -0.71 14.97
N CYS A 376 2.88 -0.05 13.85
CA CYS A 376 1.83 0.57 13.03
C CYS A 376 0.85 -0.45 12.44
N ARG A 377 1.32 -1.64 12.01
CA ARG A 377 0.46 -2.72 11.51
C ARG A 377 -0.46 -3.29 12.58
N ILE A 378 0.06 -3.45 13.81
CA ILE A 378 -0.71 -4.00 14.93
C ILE A 378 -1.77 -2.97 15.37
N ALA A 379 -1.36 -1.71 15.57
CA ALA A 379 -2.25 -0.63 15.94
C ALA A 379 -3.37 -0.42 14.90
N GLU A 380 -3.04 -0.44 13.60
CA GLU A 380 -4.02 -0.36 12.50
C GLU A 380 -5.13 -1.42 12.65
N LYS A 381 -4.76 -2.69 12.85
CA LYS A 381 -5.74 -3.78 12.98
C LYS A 381 -6.57 -3.69 14.26
N ILE A 382 -5.93 -3.38 15.39
CA ILE A 382 -6.61 -3.27 16.68
C ILE A 382 -7.61 -2.12 16.66
N SER A 383 -7.21 -0.94 16.19
CA SER A 383 -8.09 0.24 16.15
C SER A 383 -9.28 0.04 15.21
N ILE A 384 -9.09 -0.61 14.05
CA ILE A 384 -10.19 -0.96 13.15
C ILE A 384 -11.14 -1.97 13.82
N GLY A 385 -10.60 -3.05 14.39
CA GLY A 385 -11.42 -4.07 15.05
C GLY A 385 -12.21 -3.53 16.24
N LEU A 386 -11.58 -2.68 17.06
CA LEU A 386 -12.21 -2.01 18.20
C LEU A 386 -13.33 -1.07 17.73
N CYS A 387 -13.08 -0.22 16.74
CA CYS A 387 -14.08 0.69 16.19
C CYS A 387 -15.31 -0.06 15.66
N VAL A 388 -15.11 -1.13 14.87
CA VAL A 388 -16.21 -1.94 14.35
C VAL A 388 -17.02 -2.57 15.48
N THR A 389 -16.34 -3.10 16.51
CA THR A 389 -16.99 -3.72 17.67
C THR A 389 -17.83 -2.69 18.44
N LEU A 390 -17.27 -1.51 18.72
CA LEU A 390 -17.97 -0.46 19.43
C LEU A 390 -19.18 0.07 18.65
N VAL A 391 -19.07 0.25 17.33
CA VAL A 391 -20.21 0.64 16.47
C VAL A 391 -21.33 -0.39 16.57
N ILE A 392 -21.01 -1.69 16.47
CA ILE A 392 -22.01 -2.75 16.59
C ILE A 392 -22.70 -2.68 17.96
N CYS A 393 -21.94 -2.54 19.05
CA CYS A 393 -22.52 -2.41 20.39
C CYS A 393 -23.46 -1.20 20.54
N VAL A 394 -23.15 -0.07 19.90
CA VAL A 394 -24.06 1.09 19.91
C VAL A 394 -25.34 0.78 19.14
N LEU A 395 -25.25 0.16 17.96
CA LEU A 395 -26.43 -0.19 17.15
C LEU A 395 -27.31 -1.25 17.83
N THR A 396 -26.72 -2.14 18.63
CA THR A 396 -27.45 -3.15 19.41
C THR A 396 -27.82 -2.66 20.81
N ASN A 397 -27.74 -1.35 21.10
CA ASN A 397 -27.91 -0.86 22.46
C ASN A 397 -29.25 -1.26 23.10
N ASP A 398 -30.34 -1.28 22.32
CA ASP A 398 -31.67 -1.66 22.81
C ASP A 398 -31.73 -3.11 23.36
N MET A 399 -30.76 -3.97 23.03
CA MET A 399 -30.68 -5.33 23.57
C MET A 399 -30.03 -5.43 24.96
N HIS A 400 -29.18 -4.47 25.33
CA HIS A 400 -28.31 -4.59 26.51
C HIS A 400 -28.20 -3.34 27.38
N ASN A 401 -28.54 -2.16 26.85
CA ASN A 401 -28.47 -0.86 27.51
C ASN A 401 -27.09 -0.47 28.10
N PHE A 402 -25.99 -1.10 27.64
CA PHE A 402 -24.63 -0.80 28.09
C PHE A 402 -24.10 0.58 27.68
N VAL A 403 -24.58 1.15 26.57
CA VAL A 403 -24.16 2.48 26.11
C VAL A 403 -25.12 3.55 26.63
N PHE A 404 -26.42 3.36 26.42
CA PHE A 404 -27.45 4.26 26.91
C PHE A 404 -28.49 3.49 27.71
N ILE A 405 -28.76 3.99 28.91
CA ILE A 405 -29.85 3.53 29.76
C ILE A 405 -31.01 4.48 29.50
N ILE A 406 -32.02 3.99 28.78
CA ILE A 406 -33.17 4.79 28.34
C ILE A 406 -34.31 4.60 29.34
N ASP A 407 -34.85 5.72 29.82
CA ASP A 407 -36.08 5.72 30.59
C ASP A 407 -37.29 5.80 29.65
N TYR A 408 -38.04 4.70 29.56
CA TYR A 408 -39.23 4.59 28.71
C TYR A 408 -40.48 5.26 29.32
N SER A 409 -40.40 5.78 30.56
CA SER A 409 -41.55 6.41 31.24
C SER A 409 -41.81 7.87 30.82
N VAL A 410 -40.85 8.52 30.15
CA VAL A 410 -40.92 9.92 29.73
C VAL A 410 -41.20 10.01 28.22
N SER A 411 -42.27 10.72 27.84
CA SER A 411 -42.76 10.82 26.45
C SER A 411 -41.80 11.55 25.48
N LYS A 412 -40.76 12.22 25.97
CA LYS A 412 -39.69 12.84 25.16
C LYS A 412 -38.34 12.16 25.43
N VAL A 413 -38.07 11.09 24.69
CA VAL A 413 -36.82 10.31 24.73
C VAL A 413 -35.56 11.16 24.46
N ASP A 414 -35.71 12.29 23.75
CA ASP A 414 -34.57 13.14 23.31
C ASP A 414 -33.76 13.78 24.46
N ASN A 415 -34.19 13.70 25.72
CA ASN A 415 -33.48 14.30 26.87
C ASN A 415 -33.44 13.47 28.17
N SER A 416 -34.03 12.27 28.23
CA SER A 416 -34.10 11.45 29.45
C SER A 416 -33.37 10.11 29.30
N TYR A 417 -32.04 10.18 29.17
CA TYR A 417 -31.17 8.99 29.16
C TYR A 417 -29.95 9.18 30.06
N ILE A 418 -29.42 8.08 30.57
CA ILE A 418 -28.20 8.05 31.38
C ILE A 418 -27.11 7.34 30.59
N TYR A 419 -25.87 7.84 30.68
CA TYR A 419 -24.71 7.22 30.07
C TYR A 419 -24.29 5.95 30.81
N GLY A 420 -24.28 4.81 30.12
CA GLY A 420 -23.79 3.54 30.63
C GLY A 420 -22.26 3.42 30.61
N TRP A 421 -21.70 2.33 31.15
CA TRP A 421 -20.25 2.15 31.25
C TRP A 421 -19.54 2.08 29.89
N LEU A 422 -20.19 1.48 28.87
CA LEU A 422 -19.60 1.31 27.54
C LEU A 422 -19.49 2.64 26.79
N TYR A 423 -20.35 3.62 27.11
CA TYR A 423 -20.22 4.98 26.58
C TYR A 423 -18.88 5.63 26.97
N TYR A 424 -18.42 5.44 28.21
CA TYR A 424 -17.13 5.99 28.65
C TYR A 424 -15.95 5.33 27.94
N ILE A 425 -16.07 4.05 27.56
CA ILE A 425 -15.07 3.37 26.72
C ILE A 425 -15.04 3.97 25.32
N ILE A 426 -16.20 4.22 24.70
CA ILE A 426 -16.31 4.90 23.40
C ILE A 426 -15.66 6.27 23.47
N PHE A 427 -15.99 7.06 24.49
CA PHE A 427 -15.40 8.38 24.69
C PHE A 427 -13.87 8.31 24.86
N ALA A 428 -13.38 7.36 25.66
CA ALA A 428 -11.95 7.15 25.87
C ALA A 428 -11.23 6.72 24.57
N ASP A 429 -11.82 5.84 23.75
CA ASP A 429 -11.27 5.41 22.47
C ASP A 429 -11.14 6.57 21.47
N CYS A 430 -12.16 7.44 21.38
CA CYS A 430 -12.11 8.65 20.56
C CYS A 430 -10.97 9.57 20.98
N ILE A 431 -10.85 9.88 22.27
CA ILE A 431 -9.79 10.75 22.80
C ILE A 431 -8.42 10.12 22.61
N LEU A 432 -8.26 8.83 22.89
CA LEU A 432 -6.99 8.12 22.72
C LEU A 432 -6.55 8.08 21.25
N SER A 433 -7.48 7.85 20.33
CA SER A 433 -7.22 7.86 18.88
C SER A 433 -6.74 9.22 18.40
N ILE A 434 -7.39 10.30 18.86
CA ILE A 434 -6.98 11.68 18.56
C ILE A 434 -5.59 11.97 19.13
N LEU A 435 -5.36 11.71 20.42
CA LEU A 435 -4.08 11.99 21.09
C LEU A 435 -2.93 11.19 20.50
N LEU A 436 -3.16 9.92 20.18
CA LEU A 436 -2.15 9.07 19.54
C LEU A 436 -1.84 9.56 18.12
N SER A 437 -2.85 9.96 17.35
CA SER A 437 -2.65 10.58 16.03
C SER A 437 -1.79 11.85 16.12
N GLU A 438 -2.14 12.77 17.02
CA GLU A 438 -1.37 14.00 17.27
C GLU A 438 0.07 13.70 17.66
N PHE A 439 0.29 12.74 18.56
CA PHE A 439 1.63 12.36 19.00
C PHE A 439 2.49 11.81 17.85
N LEU A 440 1.93 10.94 17.01
CA LEU A 440 2.63 10.36 15.87
C LEU A 440 2.94 11.40 14.79
N LEU A 441 1.99 12.30 14.51
CA LEU A 441 2.19 13.39 13.56
C LEU A 441 3.19 14.42 14.09
N LEU A 442 3.16 14.74 15.38
CA LEU A 442 4.14 15.62 16.02
C LEU A 442 5.55 15.03 15.94
N LYS A 443 5.72 13.73 16.25
CA LYS A 443 7.01 13.05 16.09
C LYS A 443 7.52 13.06 14.65
N THR A 444 6.62 13.07 13.68
CA THR A 444 6.98 13.20 12.27
C THR A 444 7.38 14.63 11.94
N ALA A 445 6.58 15.61 12.36
CA ALA A 445 6.81 17.03 12.16
C ALA A 445 8.08 17.55 12.85
N TRP A 446 8.47 16.97 13.99
CA TRP A 446 9.67 17.37 14.73
C TRP A 446 10.97 17.12 13.96
N SER A 447 10.95 16.13 13.05
CA SER A 447 12.07 15.86 12.13
C SER A 447 12.12 16.84 10.94
N SER A 448 11.11 17.70 10.78
CA SER A 448 11.00 18.65 9.67
C SER A 448 11.41 20.08 10.10
N PRO A 449 12.03 20.88 9.20
CA PRO A 449 12.33 22.29 9.46
C PRO A 449 11.10 23.13 9.86
N LYS A 450 9.89 22.68 9.48
CA LYS A 450 8.62 23.37 9.74
C LYS A 450 7.98 23.01 11.09
N ARG A 451 8.71 22.43 12.03
CA ARG A 451 8.20 21.95 13.35
C ARG A 451 7.31 22.95 14.12
N ARG A 452 7.59 24.26 14.06
CA ARG A 452 6.81 25.31 14.75
C ARG A 452 5.40 25.47 14.18
N GLY A 453 5.15 25.04 12.94
CA GLY A 453 3.83 25.10 12.31
C GLY A 453 2.82 24.13 12.91
N PHE A 454 3.26 23.07 13.62
CA PHE A 454 2.37 22.07 14.23
C PHE A 454 1.49 22.62 15.36
N VAL A 455 1.80 23.81 15.89
CA VAL A 455 1.01 24.46 16.94
C VAL A 455 -0.44 24.69 16.51
N LEU A 456 -0.70 24.98 15.24
CA LEU A 456 -2.04 25.28 14.75
C LEU A 456 -2.96 24.04 14.69
N PRO A 457 -2.55 22.89 14.11
CA PRO A 457 -3.30 21.63 14.24
C PRO A 457 -3.58 21.25 15.69
N MET A 458 -2.57 21.37 16.57
CA MET A 458 -2.73 21.08 17.99
C MET A 458 -3.75 22.00 18.66
N LEU A 459 -3.76 23.29 18.31
CA LEU A 459 -4.76 24.26 18.80
C LEU A 459 -6.19 23.84 18.39
N TYR A 460 -6.41 23.45 17.13
CA TYR A 460 -7.73 22.99 16.68
C TYR A 460 -8.19 21.77 17.47
N THR A 461 -7.30 20.80 17.69
CA THR A 461 -7.58 19.60 18.47
C THR A 461 -7.89 19.94 19.94
N CYS A 462 -7.11 20.83 20.57
CA CYS A 462 -7.39 21.28 21.94
C CYS A 462 -8.74 21.98 22.06
N VAL A 463 -9.06 22.90 21.14
CA VAL A 463 -10.36 23.59 21.12
C VAL A 463 -11.50 22.59 20.95
N LEU A 464 -11.33 21.57 20.09
CA LEU A 464 -12.34 20.55 19.87
C LEU A 464 -12.55 19.66 21.10
N ILE A 465 -11.49 19.25 21.79
CA ILE A 465 -11.59 18.48 23.05
C ILE A 465 -12.30 19.29 24.14
N ILE A 466 -11.96 20.58 24.28
CA ILE A 466 -12.65 21.48 25.21
C ILE A 466 -14.12 21.56 24.84
N TYR A 467 -14.45 21.84 23.58
CA TYR A 467 -15.82 21.90 23.09
C TYR A 467 -16.63 20.63 23.37
N CYS A 468 -16.08 19.45 23.05
CA CYS A 468 -16.73 18.16 23.34
C CYS A 468 -16.96 17.96 24.85
N THR A 469 -16.01 18.37 25.68
CA THR A 469 -16.14 18.28 27.14
C THR A 469 -17.25 19.21 27.65
N LEU A 470 -17.31 20.46 27.19
CA LEU A 470 -18.37 21.40 27.53
C LEU A 470 -19.75 20.90 27.06
N TYR A 471 -19.81 20.25 25.90
CA TYR A 471 -21.04 19.67 25.35
C TYR A 471 -21.57 18.52 26.23
N VAL A 472 -20.68 17.65 26.72
CA VAL A 472 -21.04 16.54 27.63
C VAL A 472 -21.42 17.06 29.02
N LEU A 473 -20.77 18.11 29.52
CA LEU A 473 -21.12 18.76 30.79
C LEU A 473 -22.45 19.54 30.74
N GLY A 474 -23.09 19.65 29.57
CA GLY A 474 -24.38 20.32 29.42
C GLY A 474 -24.30 21.84 29.52
N ILE A 475 -23.11 22.43 29.34
CA ILE A 475 -22.94 23.89 29.41
C ILE A 475 -23.71 24.53 28.23
N PRO A 476 -24.61 25.50 28.47
CA PRO A 476 -25.56 26.01 27.47
C PRO A 476 -24.89 26.42 26.14
N PHE A 477 -23.78 27.16 26.20
CA PHE A 477 -23.03 27.58 25.02
C PHE A 477 -22.67 26.42 24.07
N ALA A 478 -22.16 25.30 24.62
CA ALA A 478 -21.79 24.15 23.82
C ALA A 478 -23.01 23.27 23.51
N ARG A 479 -23.88 23.00 24.50
CA ARG A 479 -25.04 22.11 24.37
C ARG A 479 -26.07 22.62 23.36
N GLU A 480 -26.20 23.93 23.23
CA GLU A 480 -27.12 24.58 22.29
C GLU A 480 -26.53 24.81 20.90
N SER A 481 -25.24 24.59 20.73
CA SER A 481 -24.56 24.70 19.44
C SER A 481 -24.71 23.44 18.59
N ASP A 482 -24.45 23.56 17.29
CA ASP A 482 -24.50 22.41 16.39
C ASP A 482 -23.23 21.57 16.47
N PHE A 483 -23.32 20.45 17.20
CA PHE A 483 -22.21 19.51 17.39
C PHE A 483 -21.66 18.96 16.07
N VAL A 484 -22.53 18.53 15.16
CA VAL A 484 -22.12 17.88 13.90
C VAL A 484 -21.39 18.88 13.01
N MET A 485 -21.94 20.08 12.87
CA MET A 485 -21.33 21.14 12.06
C MET A 485 -20.01 21.61 12.65
N THR A 486 -19.95 21.82 13.98
CA THR A 486 -18.74 22.29 14.65
C THR A 486 -17.60 21.29 14.47
N VAL A 487 -17.83 20.01 14.79
CA VAL A 487 -16.82 18.95 14.61
C VAL A 487 -16.42 18.84 13.13
N GLY A 488 -17.39 18.88 12.21
CA GLY A 488 -17.14 18.79 10.78
C GLY A 488 -16.28 19.93 10.23
N VAL A 489 -16.47 21.18 10.68
CA VAL A 489 -15.66 22.33 10.26
C VAL A 489 -14.24 22.24 10.82
N PHE A 490 -14.09 21.95 12.12
CA PHE A 490 -12.77 21.80 12.73
C PHE A 490 -11.98 20.65 12.10
N LEU A 491 -12.63 19.55 11.74
CA LEU A 491 -12.00 18.45 11.01
C LEU A 491 -11.47 18.88 9.64
N LEU A 492 -12.25 19.64 8.86
CA LEU A 492 -11.80 20.13 7.55
C LEU A 492 -10.62 21.11 7.71
N LEU A 493 -10.70 22.03 8.67
CA LEU A 493 -9.62 22.96 9.00
C LEU A 493 -8.34 22.23 9.44
N TYR A 494 -8.49 21.22 10.29
CA TYR A 494 -7.40 20.37 10.75
C TYR A 494 -6.69 19.69 9.58
N ASN A 495 -7.44 18.95 8.76
CA ASN A 495 -6.89 18.21 7.62
C ASN A 495 -6.26 19.15 6.58
N GLU A 496 -6.88 20.30 6.30
CA GLU A 496 -6.28 21.31 5.42
C GLU A 496 -4.98 21.87 5.97
N THR A 497 -4.91 22.12 7.28
CA THR A 497 -3.72 22.68 7.92
C THR A 497 -2.56 21.71 7.91
N ILE A 498 -2.77 20.44 8.26
CA ILE A 498 -1.69 19.43 8.23
C ILE A 498 -1.15 19.20 6.81
N MET A 499 -1.99 19.34 5.79
CA MET A 499 -1.59 19.30 4.37
C MET A 499 -0.75 20.53 4.00
N ARG A 500 -1.20 21.75 4.33
CA ARG A 500 -0.46 22.99 4.03
C ARG A 500 0.89 23.07 4.74
N LEU A 501 0.98 22.53 5.95
CA LEU A 501 2.23 22.42 6.70
C LEU A 501 3.21 21.39 6.11
N GLY A 502 2.73 20.50 5.22
CA GLY A 502 3.54 19.45 4.60
C GLY A 502 3.89 18.31 5.55
N ILE A 503 3.11 18.11 6.61
CA ILE A 503 3.25 16.96 7.53
C ILE A 503 2.78 15.71 6.80
N ILE A 504 1.67 15.83 6.08
CA ILE A 504 1.28 14.89 5.04
C ILE A 504 1.96 15.34 3.75
N PRO A 505 2.68 14.46 3.04
CA PRO A 505 3.34 14.81 1.80
C PRO A 505 2.29 15.18 0.73
N VAL A 506 2.31 16.45 0.32
CA VAL A 506 1.42 17.02 -0.70
C VAL A 506 2.23 17.39 -1.94
N ASN A 507 1.67 17.08 -3.11
CA ASN A 507 2.18 17.39 -4.45
C ASN A 507 2.16 18.91 -4.72
N SER A 508 3.08 19.67 -4.12
CA SER A 508 3.14 21.13 -4.27
C SER A 508 4.48 21.67 -4.75
N MET A 509 5.53 20.83 -4.77
CA MET A 509 6.90 21.28 -5.06
C MET A 509 7.53 20.60 -6.28
N TYR A 510 6.79 19.82 -7.07
CA TYR A 510 7.38 19.17 -8.25
C TYR A 510 7.88 20.20 -9.28
N THR A 511 7.19 21.33 -9.48
CA THR A 511 7.71 22.42 -10.34
C THR A 511 9.09 22.90 -9.90
N LYS A 512 9.28 23.15 -8.60
CA LYS A 512 10.58 23.54 -8.04
C LYS A 512 11.61 22.40 -8.05
N LEU A 513 11.18 21.16 -7.83
CA LEU A 513 12.05 19.99 -7.90
C LEU A 513 12.58 19.79 -9.32
N PHE A 514 11.69 19.86 -10.31
CA PHE A 514 12.03 19.76 -11.72
C PHE A 514 12.95 20.91 -12.13
N SER A 515 12.63 22.17 -11.78
CA SER A 515 13.49 23.31 -12.12
C SER A 515 14.91 23.20 -11.57
N HIS A 516 15.10 22.58 -10.39
CA HIS A 516 16.42 22.34 -9.80
C HIS A 516 17.06 20.98 -10.18
N SER A 517 16.39 20.16 -10.98
CA SER A 517 16.94 18.90 -11.46
C SER A 517 18.04 19.15 -12.48
N THR A 518 19.16 18.44 -12.35
CA THR A 518 20.26 18.44 -13.34
C THR A 518 19.96 17.55 -14.56
N LEU A 519 18.87 16.77 -14.51
CA LEU A 519 18.47 15.89 -15.59
C LEU A 519 17.75 16.71 -16.66
N ASN A 520 18.09 16.53 -17.93
CA ASN A 520 17.40 17.16 -19.06
C ASN A 520 16.07 16.39 -19.31
N ILE A 521 15.00 16.80 -18.63
CA ILE A 521 13.68 16.16 -18.65
C ILE A 521 12.60 17.21 -18.92
N LEU A 522 11.67 16.86 -19.81
CA LEU A 522 10.50 17.63 -20.20
C LEU A 522 9.23 16.77 -20.06
N ILE A 523 8.19 17.31 -19.45
CA ILE A 523 6.85 16.71 -19.45
C ILE A 523 5.92 17.62 -20.24
N ALA A 524 5.28 17.05 -21.25
CA ALA A 524 4.33 17.73 -22.11
C ALA A 524 2.91 17.17 -21.93
N ASP A 525 1.90 18.00 -22.18
CA ASP A 525 0.48 17.61 -22.13
C ASP A 525 0.07 16.74 -23.34
N GLU A 526 -1.20 16.36 -23.43
CA GLU A 526 -1.75 15.61 -24.58
C GLU A 526 -1.64 16.38 -25.92
N ASN A 527 -1.64 17.71 -25.87
CA ASN A 527 -1.40 18.62 -27.00
C ASN A 527 0.10 18.89 -27.24
N LYS A 528 0.99 18.17 -26.55
CA LYS A 528 2.46 18.29 -26.61
C LYS A 528 2.99 19.66 -26.16
N ALA A 529 2.20 20.43 -25.42
CA ALA A 529 2.66 21.67 -24.82
C ALA A 529 3.47 21.37 -23.54
N PRO A 530 4.66 21.97 -23.35
CA PRO A 530 5.49 21.70 -22.18
C PRO A 530 4.85 22.25 -20.89
N ILE A 531 4.62 21.38 -19.90
CA ILE A 531 4.05 21.74 -18.58
C ILE A 531 5.15 21.83 -17.51
N LEU A 532 6.08 20.88 -17.49
CA LEU A 532 7.21 20.85 -16.54
C LEU A 532 8.52 20.64 -17.29
N TYR A 533 9.53 21.43 -16.97
CA TYR A 533 10.87 21.33 -17.54
C TYR A 533 11.91 21.50 -16.44
N SER A 534 13.07 20.88 -16.62
CA SER A 534 14.24 21.19 -15.80
C SER A 534 14.95 22.46 -16.25
N SER A 535 15.78 23.04 -15.38
CA SER A 535 16.58 24.23 -15.75
C SER A 535 17.51 23.97 -16.94
N VAL A 536 17.94 22.72 -17.13
CA VAL A 536 18.75 22.29 -18.29
C VAL A 536 17.89 22.20 -19.54
N ALA A 537 16.65 21.68 -19.42
CA ALA A 537 15.71 21.57 -20.52
C ALA A 537 15.08 22.91 -20.93
N GLU A 538 15.15 23.95 -20.08
CA GLU A 538 14.50 25.25 -20.30
C GLU A 538 15.00 25.97 -21.56
N SER A 539 16.31 25.88 -21.86
CA SER A 539 16.90 26.46 -23.07
C SER A 539 16.57 25.68 -24.35
N GLU A 540 16.21 24.41 -24.24
CA GLU A 540 15.98 23.47 -25.36
C GLU A 540 14.49 23.10 -25.53
N ALA A 541 13.61 23.55 -24.62
CA ALA A 541 12.21 23.11 -24.51
C ALA A 541 11.40 23.33 -25.80
N SER A 542 11.64 24.44 -26.51
CA SER A 542 10.98 24.73 -27.79
C SER A 542 11.42 23.76 -28.89
N GLU A 543 12.71 23.41 -28.94
CA GLU A 543 13.27 22.54 -29.97
C GLU A 543 12.91 21.07 -29.69
N LEU A 544 12.99 20.66 -28.41
CA LEU A 544 12.54 19.36 -27.93
C LEU A 544 11.06 19.13 -28.24
N SER A 545 10.20 20.14 -28.05
CA SER A 545 8.75 20.03 -28.32
C SER A 545 8.41 19.74 -29.78
N SER A 546 9.19 20.29 -30.73
CA SER A 546 9.02 20.05 -32.16
C SER A 546 9.43 18.64 -32.58
N GLN A 547 10.37 18.03 -31.86
CA GLN A 547 10.89 16.69 -32.14
C GLN A 547 10.04 15.56 -31.53
N ILE A 548 9.11 15.88 -30.62
CA ILE A 548 8.14 14.93 -30.04
C ILE A 548 7.26 14.29 -31.12
N GLU A 549 7.03 14.96 -32.26
CA GLU A 549 6.18 14.43 -33.33
C GLU A 549 6.69 13.13 -33.96
N ALA A 550 7.99 12.85 -33.90
CA ALA A 550 8.62 11.76 -34.66
C ALA A 550 8.96 10.51 -33.82
N ILE A 551 8.86 10.55 -32.49
CA ILE A 551 9.58 9.60 -31.61
C ILE A 551 8.60 8.71 -30.84
N LYS A 552 8.68 7.38 -31.07
CA LYS A 552 7.83 6.36 -30.44
C LYS A 552 8.47 5.62 -29.25
N SER A 553 9.80 5.70 -29.06
CA SER A 553 10.48 4.93 -28.00
C SER A 553 11.86 5.48 -27.63
N SER A 554 12.72 5.72 -28.62
CA SER A 554 14.04 6.35 -28.44
C SER A 554 14.60 6.80 -29.78
N CYS A 555 15.31 7.93 -29.80
CA CYS A 555 15.93 8.48 -30.99
C CYS A 555 17.32 9.03 -30.66
N LYS A 556 18.30 8.77 -31.53
CA LYS A 556 19.65 9.33 -31.35
C LYS A 556 19.60 10.79 -31.83
N LEU A 557 19.82 11.74 -30.92
CA LEU A 557 19.78 13.17 -31.22
C LEU A 557 21.09 13.60 -31.90
N ASN A 558 22.21 13.22 -31.28
CA ASN A 558 23.59 13.43 -31.73
C ASN A 558 24.42 12.19 -31.43
N ASP A 559 25.68 12.14 -31.87
CA ASP A 559 26.51 10.96 -31.67
C ASP A 559 26.67 10.55 -30.20
N ASP A 560 26.66 11.54 -29.31
CA ASP A 560 26.84 11.39 -27.88
C ASP A 560 25.55 11.55 -27.06
N THR A 561 24.38 11.63 -27.70
CA THR A 561 23.14 11.95 -26.97
C THR A 561 21.93 11.19 -27.49
N VAL A 562 21.20 10.55 -26.58
CA VAL A 562 19.98 9.78 -26.88
C VAL A 562 18.77 10.43 -26.21
N LEU A 563 17.70 10.60 -26.98
CA LEU A 563 16.40 11.03 -26.49
C LEU A 563 15.52 9.81 -26.23
N PHE A 564 14.86 9.80 -25.09
CA PHE A 564 13.88 8.80 -24.69
C PHE A 564 12.51 9.45 -24.48
N THR A 565 11.47 8.67 -24.78
CA THR A 565 10.08 9.13 -24.69
C THR A 565 9.21 8.05 -24.08
N ASP A 566 8.37 8.39 -23.11
CA ASP A 566 7.36 7.48 -22.55
C ASP A 566 6.01 8.17 -22.33
N ILE A 567 4.92 7.40 -22.42
CA ILE A 567 3.55 7.91 -22.33
C ILE A 567 3.07 7.86 -20.88
N ILE A 568 2.60 8.98 -20.36
CA ILE A 568 2.03 9.09 -19.01
C ILE A 568 0.54 9.45 -19.08
N PRO A 569 -0.28 9.10 -18.06
CA PRO A 569 -1.68 9.52 -18.04
C PRO A 569 -1.81 11.04 -18.05
N GLY A 570 -2.32 11.60 -19.15
CA GLY A 570 -2.46 13.05 -19.36
C GLY A 570 -1.28 13.73 -20.07
N GLY A 571 -0.34 12.99 -20.64
CA GLY A 571 0.78 13.59 -21.38
C GLY A 571 1.91 12.63 -21.80
N ILE A 572 3.08 13.19 -22.09
CA ILE A 572 4.29 12.48 -22.50
C ILE A 572 5.47 12.99 -21.66
N VAL A 573 6.36 12.09 -21.25
CA VAL A 573 7.65 12.46 -20.67
C VAL A 573 8.76 12.23 -21.70
N VAL A 574 9.65 13.19 -21.81
CA VAL A 574 10.81 13.19 -22.70
C VAL A 574 12.05 13.46 -21.86
N TRP A 575 13.09 12.65 -22.01
CA TRP A 575 14.36 12.92 -21.35
C TRP A 575 15.54 12.60 -22.26
N GLN A 576 16.65 13.28 -21.99
CA GLN A 576 17.87 13.18 -22.76
C GLN A 576 19.00 12.62 -21.89
N GLU A 577 19.71 11.62 -22.41
CA GLU A 577 20.88 11.02 -21.77
C GLU A 577 22.13 11.28 -22.61
N ASP A 578 23.19 11.71 -21.94
CA ASP A 578 24.53 11.85 -22.49
C ASP A 578 25.25 10.49 -22.42
N ILE A 579 25.63 9.96 -23.59
CA ILE A 579 26.35 8.69 -23.77
C ILE A 579 27.82 8.89 -24.18
N SER A 580 28.36 10.12 -24.07
CA SER A 580 29.75 10.47 -24.40
C SER A 580 30.77 9.52 -23.76
N GLU A 581 30.62 9.23 -22.46
CA GLU A 581 31.54 8.35 -21.74
C GLU A 581 31.47 6.91 -22.25
N ILE A 582 30.27 6.43 -22.56
CA ILE A 582 30.06 5.07 -23.08
C ILE A 582 30.73 4.94 -24.46
N ASN A 583 30.53 5.93 -25.33
CA ASN A 583 31.18 5.98 -26.64
C ASN A 583 32.71 6.00 -26.50
N ARG A 584 33.26 6.84 -25.61
CA ARG A 584 34.70 6.92 -25.33
C ARG A 584 35.25 5.57 -24.84
N LEU A 585 34.56 4.92 -23.92
CA LEU A 585 34.94 3.59 -23.41
C LEU A 585 34.91 2.53 -24.52
N GLN A 586 33.91 2.58 -25.41
CA GLN A 586 33.83 1.66 -26.54
C GLN A 586 35.00 1.83 -27.50
N VAL A 587 35.44 3.07 -27.76
CA VAL A 587 36.64 3.36 -28.56
C VAL A 587 37.89 2.82 -27.87
N GLN A 588 38.08 3.13 -26.58
CA GLN A 588 39.23 2.64 -25.81
C GLN A 588 39.29 1.11 -25.72
N TYR A 589 38.13 0.47 -25.57
CA TYR A 589 38.03 -0.99 -25.53
C TYR A 589 38.48 -1.60 -26.87
N LYS A 590 38.03 -1.05 -28.01
CA LYS A 590 38.46 -1.51 -29.34
C LYS A 590 39.96 -1.35 -29.54
N GLU A 591 40.54 -0.24 -29.11
CA GLU A 591 41.99 -0.02 -29.17
C GLU A 591 42.77 -1.01 -28.30
N ASN A 592 42.30 -1.28 -27.08
CA ASN A 592 42.93 -2.25 -26.18
C ASN A 592 42.81 -3.69 -26.68
N LEU A 593 41.67 -4.04 -27.27
CA LEU A 593 41.47 -5.34 -27.90
C LEU A 593 42.48 -5.54 -29.03
N ALA A 594 42.62 -4.55 -29.92
CA ALA A 594 43.59 -4.60 -31.01
C ALA A 594 45.04 -4.71 -30.51
N LYS A 595 45.43 -3.96 -29.48
CA LYS A 595 46.77 -4.07 -28.86
C LYS A 595 47.01 -5.46 -28.27
N THR A 596 46.01 -6.03 -27.60
CA THR A 596 46.11 -7.35 -26.96
C THR A 596 46.23 -8.46 -28.00
N GLU A 597 45.48 -8.37 -29.10
CA GLU A 597 45.56 -9.32 -30.21
C GLU A 597 46.96 -9.32 -30.84
N VAL A 598 47.52 -8.14 -31.13
CA VAL A 598 48.90 -8.02 -31.63
C VAL A 598 49.90 -8.61 -30.64
N ALA A 599 49.80 -8.30 -29.34
CA ALA A 599 50.70 -8.84 -28.32
C ALA A 599 50.61 -10.38 -28.23
N ASN A 600 49.41 -10.95 -28.26
CA ASN A 600 49.20 -12.40 -28.23
C ASN A 600 49.80 -13.10 -29.45
N THR A 601 49.65 -12.53 -30.66
CA THR A 601 50.26 -13.10 -31.87
C THR A 601 51.79 -13.08 -31.80
N LEU A 602 52.38 -12.03 -31.22
CA LEU A 602 53.83 -11.93 -31.03
C LEU A 602 54.34 -12.94 -30.00
N LEU A 603 53.66 -13.07 -28.85
CA LEU A 603 53.99 -14.04 -27.81
C LEU A 603 53.92 -15.49 -28.34
N SER A 604 52.92 -15.82 -29.14
CA SER A 604 52.80 -17.15 -29.77
C SER A 604 53.98 -17.44 -30.71
N LYS A 605 54.41 -16.45 -31.50
CA LYS A 605 55.59 -16.56 -32.37
C LYS A 605 56.89 -16.71 -31.56
N GLU A 606 57.04 -16.00 -30.45
CA GLU A 606 58.22 -16.13 -29.60
C GLU A 606 58.28 -17.50 -28.92
N MET A 607 57.15 -18.00 -28.41
CA MET A 607 57.07 -19.30 -27.75
C MET A 607 57.44 -20.45 -28.71
N THR A 608 56.92 -20.40 -29.94
CA THR A 608 57.25 -21.40 -30.97
C THR A 608 58.72 -21.35 -31.38
N ALA A 609 59.31 -20.16 -31.50
CA ALA A 609 60.75 -20.01 -31.77
C ALA A 609 61.62 -20.57 -30.63
N LYS A 610 61.28 -20.28 -29.37
CA LYS A 610 62.00 -20.82 -28.19
C LYS A 610 61.92 -22.35 -28.11
N ALA A 611 60.76 -22.94 -28.37
CA ALA A 611 60.59 -24.39 -28.38
C ALA A 611 61.48 -25.06 -29.45
N ASN A 612 61.55 -24.46 -30.65
CA ASN A 612 62.42 -24.96 -31.72
C ASN A 612 63.90 -24.86 -31.36
N LEU A 613 64.34 -23.74 -30.78
CA LEU A 613 65.73 -23.58 -30.33
C LEU A 613 66.11 -24.61 -29.27
N ALA A 614 65.26 -24.81 -28.25
CA ALA A 614 65.50 -25.82 -27.22
C ALA A 614 65.62 -27.23 -27.79
N SER A 615 64.79 -27.59 -28.78
CA SER A 615 64.87 -28.90 -29.45
C SER A 615 66.18 -29.07 -30.23
N ILE A 616 66.68 -28.01 -30.88
CA ILE A 616 67.94 -28.03 -31.63
C ILE A 616 69.13 -28.16 -30.67
N GLU A 617 69.13 -27.43 -29.55
CA GLU A 617 70.20 -27.48 -28.55
C GLU A 617 70.36 -28.88 -27.95
N GLU A 618 69.25 -29.53 -27.55
CA GLU A 618 69.30 -30.89 -27.00
C GLU A 618 69.81 -31.91 -28.02
N LYS A 619 69.34 -31.83 -29.28
CA LYS A 619 69.85 -32.70 -30.36
C LYS A 619 71.35 -32.51 -30.59
N SER A 620 71.84 -31.26 -30.58
CA SER A 620 73.26 -30.97 -30.74
C SER A 620 74.09 -31.48 -29.57
N LYS A 621 73.57 -31.37 -28.34
CA LYS A 621 74.25 -31.88 -27.14
C LYS A 621 74.38 -33.40 -27.18
N LEU A 622 73.31 -34.09 -27.56
CA LEU A 622 73.29 -35.55 -27.69
C LEU A 622 74.25 -36.07 -28.77
N ALA A 623 74.29 -35.40 -29.93
CA ALA A 623 75.25 -35.73 -30.99
C ALA A 623 76.71 -35.57 -30.53
N ASN A 624 77.03 -34.48 -29.83
CA ASN A 624 78.38 -34.23 -29.33
C ASN A 624 78.82 -35.27 -28.28
N MET A 625 77.91 -35.72 -27.41
CA MET A 625 78.21 -36.77 -26.42
C MET A 625 78.57 -38.10 -27.10
N LEU A 626 77.76 -38.56 -28.07
CA LEU A 626 78.02 -39.80 -28.81
C LEU A 626 79.33 -39.73 -29.60
N GLN A 627 79.64 -38.57 -30.20
CA GLN A 627 80.87 -38.41 -30.98
C GLN A 627 82.13 -38.47 -30.10
N MET A 628 82.07 -37.98 -28.86
CA MET A 628 83.17 -38.12 -27.91
C MET A 628 83.40 -39.58 -27.51
N GLU A 629 82.34 -40.36 -27.30
CA GLU A 629 82.42 -41.77 -26.85
C GLU A 629 83.12 -42.69 -27.87
N ILE A 630 82.97 -42.40 -29.18
CA ILE A 630 83.46 -43.29 -30.25
C ILE A 630 84.66 -42.72 -31.02
N SER A 631 85.07 -41.49 -30.71
CA SER A 631 86.17 -40.76 -31.38
C SER A 631 87.43 -41.62 -31.54
N ASP A 632 87.83 -42.37 -30.51
CA ASP A 632 89.08 -43.13 -30.54
C ASP A 632 89.03 -44.33 -31.48
N LYS A 633 87.90 -45.04 -31.54
CA LYS A 633 87.67 -46.16 -32.48
C LYS A 633 87.46 -45.67 -33.91
N ALA A 634 86.83 -44.50 -34.09
CA ALA A 634 86.68 -43.86 -35.39
C ALA A 634 88.04 -43.41 -35.97
N LYS A 635 88.95 -42.90 -35.14
CA LYS A 635 90.34 -42.61 -35.55
C LYS A 635 91.08 -43.88 -35.99
N VAL A 636 90.96 -44.98 -35.24
CA VAL A 636 91.54 -46.28 -35.59
C VAL A 636 90.98 -46.78 -36.93
N LEU A 637 89.67 -46.65 -37.16
CA LEU A 637 89.03 -47.01 -38.43
C LEU A 637 89.59 -46.19 -39.60
N SER A 638 89.72 -44.87 -39.43
CA SER A 638 90.31 -44.00 -40.46
C SER A 638 91.75 -44.39 -40.79
N GLY A 639 92.56 -44.73 -39.77
CA GLY A 639 93.93 -45.23 -39.97
C GLY A 639 93.95 -46.54 -40.76
N MET A 640 93.16 -47.54 -40.33
CA MET A 640 93.06 -48.83 -41.02
C MET A 640 92.57 -48.69 -42.48
N LEU A 641 91.62 -47.80 -42.77
CA LEU A 641 91.18 -47.53 -44.14
C LEU A 641 92.31 -46.99 -45.03
N THR A 642 93.25 -46.24 -44.46
CA THR A 642 94.39 -45.67 -45.19
C THR A 642 95.48 -46.73 -45.44
N ASP A 643 95.66 -47.66 -44.49
CA ASP A 643 96.68 -48.71 -44.55
C ASP A 643 96.26 -49.94 -45.40
N LEU A 644 94.97 -50.07 -45.73
CA LEU A 644 94.39 -51.20 -46.47
C LEU A 644 95.09 -51.49 -47.81
N GLU A 645 95.59 -50.48 -48.52
CA GLU A 645 96.25 -50.68 -49.82
C GLU A 645 97.61 -51.39 -49.70
N ASN A 646 98.29 -51.24 -48.56
CA ASN A 646 99.66 -51.68 -48.31
C ASN A 646 99.77 -53.06 -47.63
N GLU A 647 98.64 -53.66 -47.26
CA GLU A 647 98.61 -54.93 -46.54
C GLU A 647 98.64 -56.15 -47.47
N SER A 648 99.33 -57.20 -47.00
CA SER A 648 99.55 -58.43 -47.78
C SER A 648 98.33 -59.35 -47.84
N ASP A 649 97.55 -59.44 -46.74
CA ASP A 649 96.26 -60.15 -46.68
C ASP A 649 95.09 -59.17 -46.65
N LYS A 650 94.75 -58.64 -47.83
CA LYS A 650 93.67 -57.66 -48.01
C LYS A 650 92.30 -58.18 -47.55
N LYS A 651 92.06 -59.50 -47.60
CA LYS A 651 90.75 -60.08 -47.27
C LYS A 651 90.54 -60.12 -45.75
N SER A 652 91.53 -60.59 -45.00
CA SER A 652 91.48 -60.57 -43.54
C SER A 652 91.46 -59.12 -43.00
N TYR A 653 92.24 -58.23 -43.62
CA TYR A 653 92.28 -56.83 -43.22
C TYR A 653 90.96 -56.08 -43.50
N ALA A 654 90.33 -56.31 -44.66
CA ALA A 654 89.00 -55.77 -44.97
C ALA A 654 87.91 -56.31 -44.04
N ALA A 655 87.99 -57.59 -43.64
CA ALA A 655 87.08 -58.16 -42.65
C ALA A 655 87.23 -57.45 -41.30
N ARG A 656 88.46 -57.15 -40.86
CA ARG A 656 88.74 -56.40 -39.62
C ARG A 656 88.19 -54.97 -39.65
N ILE A 657 88.34 -54.25 -40.78
CA ILE A 657 87.70 -52.94 -40.98
C ILE A 657 86.18 -53.04 -40.89
N THR A 658 85.59 -54.06 -41.53
CA THR A 658 84.13 -54.27 -41.53
C THR A 658 83.62 -54.63 -40.14
N MET A 659 84.37 -55.42 -39.35
CA MET A 659 84.05 -55.68 -37.95
C MET A 659 84.09 -54.42 -37.11
N LEU A 660 85.09 -53.55 -37.29
CA LEU A 660 85.20 -52.28 -36.55
C LEU A 660 84.05 -51.31 -36.92
N LEU A 661 83.63 -51.27 -38.19
CA LEU A 661 82.45 -50.52 -38.64
C LEU A 661 81.16 -51.06 -38.01
N CYS A 662 80.98 -52.38 -37.99
CA CYS A 662 79.83 -53.02 -37.35
C CYS A 662 79.80 -52.69 -35.85
N TYR A 663 80.95 -52.82 -35.19
CA TYR A 663 81.11 -52.46 -33.78
C TYR A 663 80.72 -51.01 -33.52
N ILE A 664 81.27 -50.04 -34.26
CA ILE A 664 80.93 -48.61 -34.11
C ILE A 664 79.42 -48.37 -34.29
N LYS A 665 78.82 -48.95 -35.36
CA LYS A 665 77.40 -48.77 -35.65
C LYS A 665 76.51 -49.32 -34.54
N ARG A 666 76.81 -50.54 -34.05
CA ARG A 666 76.01 -51.20 -33.02
C ARG A 666 76.27 -50.61 -31.64
N HIS A 667 77.47 -50.15 -31.35
CA HIS A 667 77.78 -49.39 -30.14
C HIS A 667 77.00 -48.06 -30.09
N ILE A 668 76.93 -47.28 -31.19
CA ILE A 668 76.08 -46.07 -31.24
C ILE A 668 74.61 -46.41 -30.98
N SER A 669 74.13 -47.49 -31.62
CA SER A 669 72.73 -47.91 -31.51
C SER A 669 72.39 -48.33 -30.07
N LEU A 670 73.29 -49.06 -29.40
CA LEU A 670 73.15 -49.46 -28.01
C LEU A 670 73.28 -48.26 -27.04
N SER A 671 74.24 -47.35 -27.27
CA SER A 671 74.39 -46.12 -26.47
C SER A 671 73.17 -45.18 -26.59
N LEU A 672 72.56 -45.09 -27.77
CA LEU A 672 71.31 -44.35 -27.98
C LEU A 672 70.14 -45.02 -27.25
N ARG A 673 70.00 -46.34 -27.39
CA ARG A 673 68.94 -47.08 -26.69
C ARG A 673 69.09 -46.99 -25.17
N LYS A 674 70.31 -46.96 -24.64
CA LYS A 674 70.55 -46.72 -23.21
C LYS A 674 69.92 -45.40 -22.70
N LEU A 675 69.79 -44.38 -23.55
CA LEU A 675 69.14 -43.11 -23.18
C LEU A 675 67.60 -43.19 -23.18
N GLU A 676 67.03 -44.16 -23.89
CA GLU A 676 65.58 -44.36 -24.02
C GLU A 676 65.06 -45.48 -23.09
N GLU A 677 65.81 -46.57 -22.95
CA GLU A 677 65.42 -47.81 -22.29
C GLU A 677 66.54 -48.33 -21.36
N SER A 678 66.19 -48.72 -20.14
CA SER A 678 67.15 -49.23 -19.15
C SER A 678 67.51 -50.72 -19.34
N ALA A 679 66.74 -51.47 -20.14
CA ALA A 679 66.98 -52.88 -20.39
C ALA A 679 66.61 -53.27 -21.82
N ILE A 680 67.48 -54.04 -22.48
CA ILE A 680 67.39 -54.46 -23.87
C ILE A 680 67.00 -55.93 -23.93
N PRO A 681 66.04 -56.33 -24.80
CA PRO A 681 65.71 -57.74 -25.01
C PRO A 681 66.92 -58.56 -25.44
N SER A 682 67.05 -59.79 -24.93
CA SER A 682 68.15 -60.70 -25.28
C SER A 682 68.20 -61.01 -26.79
N GLU A 683 67.04 -61.05 -27.46
CA GLU A 683 66.92 -61.26 -28.91
C GLU A 683 67.68 -60.21 -29.74
N ASP A 684 67.62 -58.94 -29.33
CA ASP A 684 68.30 -57.84 -30.04
C ASP A 684 69.82 -57.91 -29.87
N LEU A 685 70.29 -58.29 -28.68
CA LEU A 685 71.70 -58.52 -28.44
C LEU A 685 72.21 -59.72 -29.26
N VAL A 686 71.44 -60.81 -29.33
CA VAL A 686 71.76 -61.97 -30.17
C VAL A 686 71.83 -61.58 -31.65
N ALA A 687 70.91 -60.75 -32.14
CA ALA A 687 70.96 -60.27 -33.52
C ALA A 687 72.25 -59.46 -33.82
N TYR A 688 72.70 -58.60 -32.89
CA TYR A 688 73.96 -57.85 -33.05
C TYR A 688 75.19 -58.75 -32.99
N ILE A 689 75.13 -59.80 -32.18
CA ILE A 689 76.20 -60.81 -32.08
C ILE A 689 76.25 -61.67 -33.34
N ASP A 690 75.11 -62.12 -33.86
CA ASP A 690 75.03 -62.88 -35.10
C ASP A 690 75.58 -62.06 -36.28
N GLU A 691 75.28 -60.76 -36.35
CA GLU A 691 75.88 -59.87 -37.36
C GLU A 691 77.40 -59.77 -37.22
N LEU A 692 77.92 -59.61 -35.99
CA LEU A 692 79.37 -59.54 -35.74
C LEU A 692 80.07 -60.86 -36.09
N THR A 693 79.50 -62.00 -35.71
CA THR A 693 80.06 -63.34 -35.99
C THR A 693 79.98 -63.72 -37.46
N GLN A 694 78.93 -63.29 -38.17
CA GLN A 694 78.85 -63.43 -39.62
C GLN A 694 79.95 -62.62 -40.31
N ILE A 695 80.23 -61.39 -39.85
CA ILE A 695 81.30 -60.57 -40.42
C ILE A 695 82.69 -61.16 -40.09
N SER A 696 82.89 -61.68 -38.87
CA SER A 696 84.17 -62.29 -38.47
C SER A 696 84.52 -63.53 -39.30
N SER A 697 83.52 -64.24 -39.83
CA SER A 697 83.73 -65.41 -40.69
C SER A 697 84.50 -65.10 -41.98
N TYR A 698 84.34 -63.88 -42.55
CA TYR A 698 85.10 -63.44 -43.72
C TYR A 698 86.59 -63.26 -43.43
N GLY A 699 86.91 -62.95 -42.17
CA GLY A 699 88.25 -62.86 -41.63
C GLY A 699 88.66 -64.12 -40.90
N GLY A 700 88.22 -65.31 -41.33
CA GLY A 700 88.72 -66.62 -40.88
C GLY A 700 88.32 -67.09 -39.47
N VAL A 701 87.49 -66.31 -38.75
CA VAL A 701 86.97 -66.65 -37.42
C VAL A 701 85.52 -67.07 -37.52
N TYR A 702 85.28 -68.38 -37.45
CA TYR A 702 83.94 -68.95 -37.50
C TYR A 702 83.38 -69.10 -36.09
N ALA A 703 82.53 -68.17 -35.69
CA ALA A 703 81.93 -68.17 -34.38
C ALA A 703 80.45 -68.60 -34.44
N LYS A 704 80.00 -69.43 -33.49
CA LYS A 704 78.58 -69.71 -33.28
C LYS A 704 78.16 -69.26 -31.89
N ALA A 705 77.20 -68.36 -31.84
CA ALA A 705 76.55 -67.95 -30.60
C ALA A 705 75.38 -68.87 -30.28
N VAL A 706 75.30 -69.31 -29.02
CA VAL A 706 74.17 -70.02 -28.43
C VAL A 706 73.70 -69.20 -27.24
N CYS A 707 72.44 -68.80 -27.23
CA CYS A 707 71.86 -67.98 -26.17
C CYS A 707 70.71 -68.71 -25.49
N ASP A 708 70.90 -69.03 -24.21
CA ASP A 708 69.87 -69.64 -23.34
C ASP A 708 69.25 -68.61 -22.38
N LEU A 709 69.14 -67.34 -22.82
CA LEU A 709 68.61 -66.23 -22.02
C LEU A 709 67.24 -65.75 -22.53
N ASP A 710 66.20 -65.92 -21.72
CA ASP A 710 64.80 -65.48 -22.00
C ASP A 710 64.42 -64.14 -21.30
N LYS A 711 65.40 -63.28 -20.98
CA LYS A 711 65.18 -62.05 -20.18
C LYS A 711 65.84 -60.82 -20.78
N ASN A 712 65.27 -59.65 -20.51
CA ASN A 712 65.88 -58.35 -20.81
C ASN A 712 67.14 -58.15 -19.95
N ILE A 713 68.18 -57.61 -20.57
CA ILE A 713 69.51 -57.37 -19.99
C ILE A 713 69.70 -55.86 -19.85
N SER A 714 70.29 -55.40 -18.75
CA SER A 714 70.60 -53.98 -18.52
C SER A 714 71.40 -53.39 -19.70
N SER A 715 71.00 -52.21 -20.21
CA SER A 715 71.60 -51.58 -21.39
C SER A 715 73.11 -51.37 -21.24
N ASP A 716 73.56 -51.06 -20.02
CA ASP A 716 74.97 -50.93 -19.65
C ASP A 716 75.74 -52.26 -19.75
N ILE A 717 75.12 -53.34 -19.27
CA ILE A 717 75.68 -54.68 -19.31
C ILE A 717 75.75 -55.18 -20.77
N CYS A 718 74.75 -54.88 -21.59
CA CYS A 718 74.77 -55.21 -23.03
C CYS A 718 75.96 -54.57 -23.76
N LEU A 719 76.25 -53.30 -23.50
CA LEU A 719 77.40 -52.60 -24.08
C LEU A 719 78.72 -53.29 -23.71
N LEU A 720 78.91 -53.61 -22.41
CA LEU A 720 80.13 -54.28 -21.93
C LEU A 720 80.29 -55.70 -22.50
N VAL A 721 79.20 -56.43 -22.62
CA VAL A 721 79.19 -57.76 -23.23
C VAL A 721 79.55 -57.70 -24.72
N TYR A 722 79.01 -56.72 -25.44
CA TYR A 722 79.29 -56.54 -26.86
C TYR A 722 80.74 -56.08 -27.09
N ASP A 723 81.26 -55.19 -26.25
CA ASP A 723 82.67 -54.79 -26.22
C ASP A 723 83.61 -55.97 -26.00
N PHE A 724 83.31 -56.82 -25.01
CA PHE A 724 84.11 -58.00 -24.71
C PHE A 724 84.15 -58.97 -25.89
N LEU A 725 82.99 -59.19 -26.52
CA LEU A 725 82.88 -60.05 -27.69
C LEU A 725 83.65 -59.49 -28.89
N TYR A 726 83.55 -58.18 -29.15
CA TYR A 726 84.32 -57.54 -30.23
C TYR A 726 85.82 -57.69 -30.01
N ARG A 727 86.31 -57.46 -28.79
CA ARG A 727 87.74 -57.62 -28.45
C ARG A 727 88.19 -59.08 -28.65
N ALA A 728 87.38 -60.05 -28.25
CA ALA A 728 87.70 -61.47 -28.41
C ALA A 728 87.74 -61.90 -29.87
N THR A 729 86.75 -61.47 -30.67
CA THR A 729 86.71 -61.77 -32.09
C THR A 729 87.84 -61.06 -32.85
N GLU A 730 88.16 -59.79 -32.52
CA GLU A 730 89.29 -59.06 -33.11
C GLU A 730 90.64 -59.74 -32.82
N ALA A 731 90.86 -60.23 -31.59
CA ALA A 731 92.08 -60.93 -31.23
C ALA A 731 92.28 -62.23 -32.05
N CYS A 732 91.19 -62.97 -32.32
CA CYS A 732 91.24 -64.23 -33.07
C CYS A 732 91.52 -64.05 -34.57
N VAL A 733 91.09 -62.93 -35.18
CA VAL A 733 91.31 -62.68 -36.63
C VAL A 733 92.80 -62.67 -36.98
N LYS A 734 93.69 -62.40 -36.02
CA LYS A 734 95.16 -62.40 -36.25
C LYS A 734 95.77 -63.80 -36.36
N VAL A 735 95.05 -64.88 -36.01
CA VAL A 735 95.61 -66.23 -35.79
C VAL A 735 94.96 -67.32 -36.70
N ASN A 736 94.04 -66.93 -37.59
CA ASN A 736 93.19 -67.79 -38.44
C ASN A 736 93.80 -69.07 -39.06
N PRO A 737 92.98 -70.12 -39.32
CA PRO A 737 91.51 -70.20 -39.09
C PRO A 737 91.14 -70.75 -37.70
N ILE A 738 90.14 -70.14 -37.05
CA ILE A 738 89.70 -70.49 -35.68
C ILE A 738 88.17 -70.67 -35.64
N HIS A 739 87.72 -71.70 -34.91
CA HIS A 739 86.31 -71.88 -34.55
C HIS A 739 86.07 -71.44 -33.10
N LEU A 740 85.12 -70.52 -32.89
CA LEU A 740 84.74 -70.03 -31.57
C LEU A 740 83.33 -70.51 -31.20
N LEU A 741 83.16 -70.98 -29.97
CA LEU A 741 81.83 -71.24 -29.42
C LEU A 741 81.54 -70.19 -28.35
N ILE A 742 80.49 -69.41 -28.58
CA ILE A 742 80.07 -68.34 -27.68
C ILE A 742 78.78 -68.78 -27.01
N ARG A 743 78.77 -68.87 -25.68
CA ARG A 743 77.61 -69.31 -24.91
C ARG A 743 77.16 -68.20 -23.97
N PHE A 744 75.88 -67.84 -24.07
CA PHE A 744 75.22 -66.99 -23.09
C PHE A 744 74.38 -67.87 -22.17
N LEU A 745 74.73 -67.88 -20.89
CA LEU A 745 74.15 -68.74 -19.87
C LEU A 745 73.61 -67.90 -18.71
N PRO A 746 72.53 -68.32 -18.05
CA PRO A 746 72.08 -67.70 -16.81
C PRO A 746 73.07 -67.98 -15.67
N TYR A 747 73.47 -66.97 -14.92
CA TYR A 747 74.42 -67.08 -13.80
C TYR A 747 73.97 -66.27 -12.58
N ARG A 748 73.64 -66.95 -11.46
CA ARG A 748 73.15 -66.32 -10.21
C ARG A 748 72.11 -65.21 -10.47
N GLU A 749 71.08 -65.57 -11.22
CA GLU A 749 70.03 -64.69 -11.75
C GLU A 749 70.45 -63.53 -12.69
N GLY A 750 71.75 -63.36 -12.97
CA GLY A 750 72.31 -62.50 -14.00
C GLY A 750 72.81 -63.28 -15.23
N ILE A 751 73.80 -62.76 -15.93
CA ILE A 751 74.29 -63.31 -17.21
C ILE A 751 75.75 -63.76 -17.13
N MET A 752 76.07 -64.83 -17.84
CA MET A 752 77.44 -65.28 -18.09
C MET A 752 77.63 -65.44 -19.59
N LEU A 753 78.58 -64.69 -20.14
CA LEU A 753 79.13 -64.89 -21.47
C LEU A 753 80.37 -65.77 -21.35
N ASP A 754 80.38 -66.91 -22.02
CA ASP A 754 81.52 -67.81 -22.06
C ASP A 754 82.00 -67.98 -23.51
N ILE A 755 83.25 -67.61 -23.77
CA ILE A 755 83.88 -67.70 -25.10
C ILE A 755 84.90 -68.83 -25.05
N LEU A 756 84.62 -69.90 -25.78
CA LEU A 756 85.50 -71.06 -25.92
C LEU A 756 86.29 -70.94 -27.22
N SER A 757 87.61 -70.87 -27.09
CA SER A 757 88.57 -70.71 -28.18
C SER A 757 89.63 -71.82 -28.13
N PRO A 758 90.04 -72.42 -29.26
CA PRO A 758 91.19 -73.33 -29.31
C PRO A 758 92.54 -72.60 -29.13
N VAL A 759 92.55 -71.26 -29.14
CA VAL A 759 93.74 -70.41 -28.96
C VAL A 759 93.66 -69.66 -27.63
N ILE A 760 94.77 -69.61 -26.91
CA ILE A 760 94.92 -68.85 -25.66
C ILE A 760 94.87 -67.35 -25.99
N PHE A 761 93.91 -66.64 -25.40
CA PHE A 761 93.86 -65.18 -25.49
C PHE A 761 94.97 -64.55 -24.67
N ASP A 762 95.58 -63.50 -25.19
CA ASP A 762 96.41 -62.62 -24.38
C ASP A 762 95.49 -61.79 -23.46
N THR A 763 95.60 -62.06 -22.16
CA THR A 763 94.71 -61.51 -21.14
C THR A 763 94.85 -59.99 -21.01
N GLU A 764 96.02 -59.42 -21.31
CA GLU A 764 96.25 -57.97 -21.22
C GLU A 764 95.62 -57.20 -22.40
N THR A 765 95.54 -57.80 -23.59
CA THR A 765 94.90 -57.17 -24.75
C THR A 765 93.39 -57.34 -24.77
N LEU A 766 92.88 -58.43 -24.20
CA LEU A 766 91.43 -58.67 -24.11
C LEU A 766 90.79 -57.81 -23.01
N CYS A 767 91.48 -57.65 -21.88
CA CYS A 767 91.00 -56.93 -20.70
C CYS A 767 92.01 -55.85 -20.28
N ASP A 768 91.90 -54.67 -20.86
CA ASP A 768 92.67 -53.52 -20.39
C ASP A 768 92.20 -53.07 -19.00
N SER A 769 93.06 -52.34 -18.29
CA SER A 769 92.77 -51.88 -16.92
C SER A 769 91.52 -51.00 -16.81
N VAL A 770 91.13 -50.33 -17.91
CA VAL A 770 89.93 -49.50 -17.99
C VAL A 770 88.68 -50.36 -18.11
N PHE A 771 88.66 -51.33 -19.03
CA PHE A 771 87.51 -52.24 -19.19
C PHE A 771 87.30 -53.12 -17.96
N THR A 772 88.38 -53.59 -17.34
CA THR A 772 88.29 -54.41 -16.12
C THR A 772 87.62 -53.63 -14.98
N LYS A 773 88.00 -52.36 -14.78
CA LYS A 773 87.35 -51.47 -13.81
C LYS A 773 85.88 -51.18 -14.15
N GLN A 774 85.55 -51.04 -15.43
CA GLN A 774 84.16 -50.88 -15.87
C GLN A 774 83.33 -52.13 -15.54
N VAL A 775 83.82 -53.33 -15.88
CA VAL A 775 83.16 -54.59 -15.55
C VAL A 775 82.97 -54.74 -14.03
N GLU A 776 83.98 -54.44 -13.23
CA GLU A 776 83.90 -54.46 -11.75
C GLU A 776 82.89 -53.44 -11.19
N SER A 777 82.78 -52.25 -11.80
CA SER A 777 81.82 -51.22 -11.36
C SER A 777 80.36 -51.65 -11.49
N PHE A 778 80.07 -52.59 -12.39
CA PHE A 778 78.77 -53.23 -12.55
C PHE A 778 78.69 -54.61 -11.83
N GLY A 779 79.61 -54.90 -10.91
CA GLY A 779 79.63 -56.14 -10.11
C GLY A 779 80.08 -57.38 -10.90
N GLY A 780 80.59 -57.20 -12.11
CA GLY A 780 81.02 -58.28 -12.98
C GLY A 780 82.41 -58.82 -12.63
N ARG A 781 82.69 -60.05 -13.09
CA ARG A 781 83.99 -60.72 -12.96
C ARG A 781 84.38 -61.38 -14.27
N ILE A 782 85.68 -61.34 -14.58
CA ILE A 782 86.27 -61.98 -15.74
C ILE A 782 87.12 -63.15 -15.27
N ASP A 783 86.78 -64.36 -15.72
CA ASP A 783 87.52 -65.58 -15.40
C ASP A 783 88.14 -66.17 -16.67
N PHE A 784 89.40 -66.57 -16.59
CA PHE A 784 90.08 -67.30 -17.65
C PHE A 784 90.41 -68.72 -17.19
N ARG A 785 90.06 -69.74 -17.99
CA ARG A 785 90.30 -71.14 -17.66
C ARG A 785 90.91 -71.87 -18.84
N LYS A 786 91.97 -72.64 -18.57
CA LYS A 786 92.54 -73.56 -19.55
C LYS A 786 91.86 -74.92 -19.38
N LEU A 787 91.22 -75.39 -20.44
CA LEU A 787 90.64 -76.74 -20.57
C LEU A 787 91.61 -77.61 -21.38
N ASP A 788 91.44 -78.94 -21.34
CA ASP A 788 92.39 -79.88 -21.94
C ASP A 788 92.65 -79.61 -23.44
N ASP A 789 91.59 -79.25 -24.20
CA ASP A 789 91.67 -78.96 -25.65
C ASP A 789 91.17 -77.55 -26.04
N ALA A 790 90.89 -76.66 -25.06
CA ALA A 790 90.36 -75.32 -25.32
C ALA A 790 90.71 -74.29 -24.22
N PHE A 791 90.54 -73.01 -24.52
CA PHE A 791 90.67 -71.90 -23.58
C PHE A 791 89.32 -71.20 -23.44
N ALA A 792 88.84 -71.06 -22.21
CA ALA A 792 87.57 -70.41 -21.89
C ALA A 792 87.83 -69.02 -21.28
N ALA A 793 87.24 -68.00 -21.90
CA ALA A 793 87.17 -66.65 -21.37
C ALA A 793 85.72 -66.34 -20.98
N SER A 794 85.45 -66.27 -19.68
CA SER A 794 84.11 -66.08 -19.14
C SER A 794 83.95 -64.67 -18.55
N LEU A 795 82.95 -63.92 -19.00
CA LEU A 795 82.50 -62.66 -18.42
C LEU A 795 81.17 -62.89 -17.68
N LYS A 796 81.14 -62.62 -16.37
CA LYS A 796 79.99 -62.93 -15.49
C LYS A 796 79.47 -61.67 -14.81
N PHE A 797 78.16 -61.47 -14.85
CA PHE A 797 77.48 -60.42 -14.10
C PHE A 797 76.38 -61.04 -13.23
N PRO A 798 76.36 -60.82 -11.91
CA PRO A 798 75.21 -61.14 -11.08
C PRO A 798 74.05 -60.17 -11.38
N LYS A 799 72.82 -60.51 -10.97
CA LYS A 799 71.67 -59.60 -11.10
C LYS A 799 71.92 -58.31 -10.29
N GLU A 800 71.53 -57.16 -10.85
CA GLU A 800 71.61 -55.86 -10.18
C GLU A 800 71.01 -55.94 -8.76
N GLY A 801 71.86 -55.88 -7.72
CA GLY A 801 71.45 -55.94 -6.31
C GLY A 801 72.21 -56.89 -5.39
N GLU A 802 73.07 -57.79 -5.88
CA GLU A 802 73.94 -58.63 -5.02
C GLU A 802 75.43 -58.24 -5.13
N LEU A 803 75.81 -57.16 -4.45
CA LEU A 803 77.20 -56.97 -4.00
C LEU A 803 77.41 -57.88 -2.79
N ASN A 804 78.04 -59.04 -2.97
CA ASN A 804 78.47 -59.86 -1.83
C ASN A 804 79.86 -59.44 -1.36
N VAL A 805 79.90 -59.14 -0.06
CA VAL A 805 81.05 -59.21 0.87
C VAL A 805 81.96 -60.40 0.56
#